data_AF-A0A6I0E3Z2-F1
#
_entry.id   AF-A0A6I0E3Z2-F1
#
_cell.length_a   1.000
_cell.length_b   1.000
_cell.length_c   1.000
_cell.angle_alpha   90.00
_cell.angle_beta   90.00
_cell.angle_gamma   90.00
#
_symmetry.space_group_name_H-M   'P 1'
#
loop_
_entity.id
_entity.type
_entity.pdbx_description
1 polymer ?
#
loop_
_entity_poly.entity_id
_entity_poly.type
_entity_poly.pdbx_seq_one_letter_code
_entity_poly.pdbx_strand_id
1 'polypeptide(L)'
;MRQIILTVSIAISSLLSNAQGYLMLAGGAGESAGGWSDAPYSWVVSKASNKRIAVISYNSGETDWIPNYFKSFGAVYAKNFYIPDKTTANQQALYDSLITYNGVFIKGGDQGKYYQYYKDTKVQQALQHIYNNGGVLSGTSAGSMILSPVVYTAQVASIDPATALMSAYSTQITLVNDFLTTIGGNFIFDTHVAERGRFGRIPSFMATWYKSKTLNAVGVGIDDHTALCIEPNGNAVVYGTGAVGFYKTTETTSPFDINVSILKSKYIQFTQAIHGCTFNINTLAITGLNRNIQPKVAEENGKYRVFICGTDYPSDNAYSYIVSQVGAASDPIVIVTGNDLTRANDVKTNLQSKGATNVEIIKALTTYSNDQTYQTKISAAKKFVIVSNGYTDFINFTKASGNGALLKQRLLSNDMVSFFVGDNARFAGKTVINKYTGAGYASYRGELEFLSGLELLKTTSIMPNTFISAETYENTVTGLPYAMMKDSLKYGLYITGNTFAEYGYGSNGKAYFKNLSGSFPLIFLKNTGTKSGMVNQGPYATSRNIAGFEQMYLRFLGEADTVVVGNNVPVSVPIKTTGIDVKIFPNPASEFINIQGKERLYNFQMIDLTGRLVLSRPFTYNTTVELDNFTNGYYLIKVTDVQSRESYTAKVCIINKK
;
A
#
# COMPACT_ATOMS: atom_id res chain seq x y z
N MET A 1 -18.44 47.61 67.59
CA MET A 1 -17.04 47.23 67.34
C MET A 1 -16.96 45.71 67.34
N ARG A 2 -16.99 45.06 66.17
CA ARG A 2 -16.73 43.62 65.99
C ARG A 2 -15.87 43.49 64.75
N GLN A 3 -14.59 43.18 64.95
CA GLN A 3 -13.63 42.95 63.88
C GLN A 3 -13.86 41.55 63.30
N ILE A 4 -14.02 41.50 61.97
CA ILE A 4 -14.03 40.28 61.17
C ILE A 4 -12.57 40.01 60.82
N ILE A 5 -12.01 38.90 61.33
CA ILE A 5 -10.73 38.37 60.85
C ILE A 5 -11.07 37.32 59.79
N LEU A 6 -10.80 37.66 58.53
CA LEU A 6 -10.92 36.77 57.39
C LEU A 6 -9.54 36.16 57.12
N THR A 7 -9.34 34.91 57.51
CA THR A 7 -8.09 34.18 57.22
C THR A 7 -8.17 33.62 55.80
N VAL A 8 -7.40 34.19 54.87
CA VAL A 8 -7.25 33.66 53.50
C VAL A 8 -6.15 32.61 53.52
N SER A 9 -6.52 31.33 53.47
CA SER A 9 -5.59 30.22 53.24
C SER A 9 -5.33 30.08 51.75
N ILE A 10 -4.16 30.54 51.28
CA ILE A 10 -3.69 30.28 49.92
C ILE A 10 -3.16 28.84 49.88
N ALA A 11 -3.96 27.93 49.32
CA ALA A 11 -3.50 26.60 48.95
C ALA A 11 -2.63 26.73 47.68
N ILE A 12 -1.30 26.74 47.85
CA ILE A 12 -0.36 26.52 46.75
C ILE A 12 -0.42 25.03 46.43
N SER A 13 -1.32 24.63 45.53
CA SER A 13 -1.19 23.35 44.85
C SER A 13 -0.01 23.45 43.89
N SER A 14 1.14 22.97 44.33
CA SER A 14 2.26 22.69 43.43
C SER A 14 1.79 21.68 42.39
N LEU A 15 1.46 22.14 41.20
CA LEU A 15 1.46 21.32 39.99
C LEU A 15 2.91 20.89 39.73
N LEU A 16 3.38 19.91 40.50
CA LEU A 16 4.52 19.10 40.10
C LEU A 16 4.02 18.28 38.92
N SER A 17 4.11 18.84 37.71
CA SER A 17 4.14 18.03 36.51
C SER A 17 5.35 17.11 36.68
N ASN A 18 5.12 15.85 37.06
CA ASN A 18 6.17 14.84 37.01
C ASN A 18 6.76 14.91 35.60
N ALA A 19 8.06 15.22 35.49
CA ALA A 19 8.72 15.34 34.21
C ALA A 19 8.65 13.97 33.52
N GLN A 20 7.80 13.86 32.50
CA GLN A 20 7.72 12.66 31.68
C GLN A 20 9.09 12.36 31.05
N GLY A 21 9.45 11.09 30.93
CA GLY A 21 10.77 10.69 30.45
C GLY A 21 10.90 10.71 28.92
N TYR A 22 12.12 10.46 28.45
CA TYR A 22 12.48 10.35 27.04
C TYR A 22 12.39 8.91 26.57
N LEU A 23 12.10 8.68 25.28
CA LEU A 23 12.20 7.37 24.64
C LEU A 23 13.16 7.40 23.45
N MET A 24 14.00 6.38 23.29
CA MET A 24 14.67 6.09 22.01
C MET A 24 14.34 4.65 21.57
N LEU A 25 13.71 4.52 20.41
CA LEU A 25 13.24 3.25 19.87
C LEU A 25 14.03 2.94 18.60
N ALA A 26 14.91 1.94 18.63
CA ALA A 26 15.65 1.48 17.45
C ALA A 26 15.03 0.23 16.82
N GLY A 27 15.01 0.18 15.49
CA GLY A 27 14.42 -0.92 14.72
C GLY A 27 15.27 -2.18 14.62
N GLY A 28 16.54 -2.14 15.03
CA GLY A 28 17.42 -3.32 15.10
C GLY A 28 18.50 -3.39 14.02
N ALA A 29 19.02 -4.61 13.82
CA ALA A 29 20.11 -5.01 12.89
C ALA A 29 21.56 -4.65 13.33
N GLY A 30 21.73 -4.23 14.58
CA GLY A 30 23.03 -4.04 15.20
C GLY A 30 23.55 -2.61 15.08
N GLU A 31 24.30 -2.21 16.10
CA GLU A 31 24.88 -0.88 16.23
C GLU A 31 26.23 -0.83 15.52
N SER A 32 26.58 0.32 14.95
CA SER A 32 27.87 0.54 14.29
C SER A 32 28.47 1.89 14.70
N ALA A 33 29.69 1.85 15.23
CA ALA A 33 30.45 3.05 15.56
C ALA A 33 30.87 3.79 14.28
N GLY A 34 30.67 5.10 14.23
CA GLY A 34 30.83 5.90 13.00
C GLY A 34 29.67 5.72 12.02
N GLY A 35 28.59 5.05 12.41
CA GLY A 35 27.49 4.65 11.55
C GLY A 35 26.14 5.25 11.96
N TRP A 36 25.06 4.58 11.55
CA TRP A 36 23.69 5.05 11.73
C TRP A 36 23.29 5.28 13.20
N SER A 37 23.89 4.51 14.12
CA SER A 37 23.53 4.51 15.55
C SER A 37 24.19 5.63 16.34
N ASP A 38 25.19 6.33 15.81
CA ASP A 38 25.93 7.35 16.58
C ASP A 38 25.03 8.47 17.10
N ALA A 39 24.22 9.06 16.21
CA ALA A 39 23.31 10.15 16.55
C ALA A 39 22.26 9.76 17.62
N PRO A 40 21.46 8.69 17.44
CA PRO A 40 20.46 8.32 18.45
C PRO A 40 21.07 7.87 19.79
N TYR A 41 22.24 7.23 19.80
CA TYR A 41 22.87 6.77 21.06
C TYR A 41 23.56 7.92 21.79
N SER A 42 24.19 8.84 21.07
CA SER A 42 24.65 10.12 21.62
C SER A 42 23.49 10.93 22.20
N TRP A 43 22.34 10.94 21.53
CA TRP A 43 21.12 11.56 22.05
C TRP A 43 20.68 10.95 23.38
N VAL A 44 20.68 9.62 23.53
CA VAL A 44 20.40 8.95 24.82
C VAL A 44 21.34 9.44 25.92
N VAL A 45 22.65 9.50 25.67
CA VAL A 45 23.62 10.04 26.64
C VAL A 45 23.31 11.50 26.94
N SER A 46 22.95 12.30 25.94
CA SER A 46 22.61 13.72 26.11
C SER A 46 21.43 13.92 27.08
N LYS A 47 20.41 13.03 27.03
CA LYS A 47 19.19 13.11 27.84
C LYS A 47 19.31 12.45 29.21
N ALA A 48 20.25 11.53 29.42
CA ALA A 48 20.56 11.01 30.75
C ALA A 48 21.25 12.11 31.60
N SER A 49 20.54 12.70 32.56
CA SER A 49 21.03 13.86 33.34
C SER A 49 22.34 13.59 34.09
N ASN A 50 22.49 12.42 34.73
CA ASN A 50 23.72 12.02 35.39
C ASN A 50 24.73 11.26 34.49
N LYS A 51 24.43 11.11 33.19
CA LYS A 51 25.26 10.39 32.20
C LYS A 51 25.57 8.94 32.58
N ARG A 52 24.77 8.31 33.45
CA ARG A 52 24.89 6.90 33.82
C ARG A 52 23.89 6.06 33.01
N ILE A 53 24.39 5.09 32.25
CA ILE A 53 23.59 4.23 31.37
C ILE A 53 23.61 2.77 31.86
N ALA A 54 22.43 2.21 32.13
CA ALA A 54 22.25 0.79 32.44
C ALA A 54 21.91 0.03 31.16
N VAL A 55 22.74 -0.95 30.78
CA VAL A 55 22.50 -1.81 29.61
C VAL A 55 21.88 -3.12 30.09
N ILE A 56 20.60 -3.36 29.80
CA ILE A 56 19.84 -4.51 30.29
C ILE A 56 19.75 -5.61 29.22
N SER A 57 20.03 -6.84 29.61
CA SER A 57 19.83 -8.05 28.80
C SER A 57 19.51 -9.25 29.68
N TYR A 58 18.75 -10.20 29.15
CA TYR A 58 18.57 -11.52 29.78
C TYR A 58 19.62 -12.55 29.31
N ASN A 59 20.53 -12.20 28.39
CA ASN A 59 21.57 -13.11 27.91
C ASN A 59 22.83 -13.02 28.77
N SER A 60 23.43 -14.17 29.08
CA SER A 60 24.72 -14.24 29.76
C SER A 60 25.86 -13.88 28.80
N GLY A 61 26.94 -13.30 29.32
CA GLY A 61 28.17 -13.09 28.54
C GLY A 61 28.13 -11.92 27.56
N GLU A 62 27.21 -10.96 27.74
CA GLU A 62 27.20 -9.71 26.99
C GLU A 62 28.54 -8.99 27.12
N THR A 63 29.14 -8.61 25.99
CA THR A 63 30.41 -7.89 25.97
C THR A 63 30.23 -6.44 26.42
N ASP A 64 31.33 -5.79 26.82
CA ASP A 64 31.33 -4.36 27.17
C ASP A 64 31.29 -3.43 25.95
N TRP A 65 31.06 -3.95 24.73
CA TRP A 65 31.02 -3.12 23.53
C TRP A 65 29.95 -2.02 23.61
N ILE A 66 28.70 -2.35 23.98
CA ILE A 66 27.61 -1.36 24.12
C ILE A 66 27.89 -0.36 25.27
N PRO A 67 28.25 -0.80 26.49
CA PRO A 67 28.69 0.12 27.54
C PRO A 67 29.82 1.07 27.08
N ASN A 68 30.85 0.57 26.41
CA ASN A 68 31.97 1.38 25.94
C ASN A 68 31.56 2.33 24.80
N TYR A 69 30.61 1.93 23.96
CA TYR A 69 30.02 2.78 22.94
C TYR A 69 29.24 3.96 23.53
N PHE A 70 28.46 3.75 24.60
CA PHE A 70 27.87 4.88 25.34
C PHE A 70 28.93 5.78 25.99
N LYS A 71 30.01 5.21 26.54
CA LYS A 71 31.13 5.99 27.09
C LYS A 71 31.81 6.84 26.02
N SER A 72 31.95 6.36 24.77
CA SER A 72 32.51 7.17 23.68
C SER A 72 31.68 8.40 23.31
N PHE A 73 30.40 8.44 23.69
CA PHE A 73 29.54 9.63 23.56
C PHE A 73 29.45 10.48 24.84
N GLY A 74 30.30 10.22 25.84
CA GLY A 74 30.37 11.00 27.07
C GLY A 74 29.52 10.47 28.22
N ALA A 75 29.09 9.20 28.20
CA ALA A 75 28.53 8.58 29.39
C ALA A 75 29.63 8.48 30.47
N VAL A 76 29.38 9.06 31.65
CA VAL A 76 30.30 9.01 32.80
C VAL A 76 30.41 7.58 33.33
N TYR A 77 29.34 6.81 33.23
CA TYR A 77 29.33 5.41 33.60
C TYR A 77 28.36 4.62 32.73
N ALA A 78 28.77 3.43 32.29
CA ALA A 78 27.88 2.49 31.64
C ALA A 78 28.31 1.05 31.96
N LYS A 79 27.35 0.16 32.22
CA LYS A 79 27.60 -1.26 32.45
C LYS A 79 26.44 -2.14 32.02
N ASN A 80 26.74 -3.41 31.81
CA ASN A 80 25.75 -4.46 31.60
C ASN A 80 25.07 -4.88 32.93
N PHE A 81 23.77 -5.13 32.84
CA PHE A 81 22.93 -5.75 33.86
C PHE A 81 22.36 -7.04 33.26
N TYR A 82 22.87 -8.17 33.75
CA TYR A 82 22.36 -9.49 33.40
C TYR A 82 21.16 -9.82 34.28
N ILE A 83 19.97 -9.90 33.68
CA ILE A 83 18.71 -10.14 34.38
C ILE A 83 17.98 -11.29 33.65
N PRO A 84 18.33 -12.56 33.95
CA PRO A 84 17.91 -13.71 33.16
C PRO A 84 16.54 -14.29 33.52
N ASP A 85 15.96 -13.88 34.65
CA ASP A 85 14.74 -14.47 35.17
C ASP A 85 13.98 -13.51 36.09
N LYS A 86 12.76 -13.93 36.46
CA LYS A 86 11.86 -13.18 37.34
C LYS A 86 12.39 -13.04 38.76
N THR A 87 13.13 -14.03 39.26
CA THR A 87 13.71 -14.01 40.60
C THR A 87 14.74 -12.90 40.73
N THR A 88 15.67 -12.83 39.78
CA THR A 88 16.69 -11.78 39.68
C THR A 88 16.04 -10.42 39.46
N ALA A 89 15.07 -10.33 38.55
CA ALA A 89 14.35 -9.10 38.27
C ALA A 89 13.57 -8.55 39.48
N ASN A 90 13.23 -9.39 40.46
CA ASN A 90 12.48 -8.99 41.65
C ASN A 90 13.35 -8.68 42.88
N GLN A 91 14.67 -8.65 42.75
CA GLN A 91 15.57 -8.31 43.86
C GLN A 91 15.52 -6.81 44.18
N GLN A 92 15.38 -6.46 45.46
CA GLN A 92 15.38 -5.07 45.90
C GLN A 92 16.71 -4.36 45.60
N ALA A 93 17.85 -5.04 45.81
CA ALA A 93 19.18 -4.51 45.50
C ALA A 93 19.36 -4.14 44.02
N LEU A 94 18.69 -4.88 43.11
CA LEU A 94 18.71 -4.56 41.68
C LEU A 94 17.92 -3.28 41.39
N TYR A 95 16.74 -3.10 42.01
CA TYR A 95 15.99 -1.85 41.93
C TYR A 95 16.81 -0.67 42.45
N ASP A 96 17.36 -0.79 43.66
CA ASP A 96 18.15 0.28 44.30
C ASP A 96 19.34 0.69 43.42
N SER A 97 19.97 -0.28 42.76
CA SER A 97 21.04 -0.05 41.79
C SER A 97 20.55 0.65 40.52
N LEU A 98 19.48 0.15 39.89
CA LEU A 98 18.95 0.67 38.63
C LEU A 98 18.47 2.12 38.76
N ILE A 99 17.81 2.49 39.86
CA ILE A 99 17.32 3.87 40.06
C ILE A 99 18.46 4.91 40.22
N THR A 100 19.71 4.47 40.36
CA THR A 100 20.88 5.38 40.31
C THR A 100 21.27 5.80 38.88
N TYR A 101 20.59 5.27 37.86
CA TYR A 101 20.84 5.57 36.45
C TYR A 101 19.74 6.47 35.89
N ASN A 102 20.12 7.45 35.06
CA ASN A 102 19.14 8.26 34.33
C ASN A 102 19.00 7.87 32.85
N GLY A 103 19.79 6.90 32.38
CA GLY A 103 19.57 6.25 31.10
C GLY A 103 19.53 4.73 31.21
N VAL A 104 18.60 4.11 30.48
CA VAL A 104 18.49 2.66 30.35
C VAL A 104 18.46 2.30 28.88
N PHE A 105 19.23 1.29 28.49
CA PHE A 105 19.19 0.68 27.16
C PHE A 105 18.86 -0.81 27.28
N ILE A 106 17.74 -1.24 26.69
CA ILE A 106 17.31 -2.64 26.65
C ILE A 106 17.75 -3.27 25.32
N LYS A 107 18.55 -4.33 25.39
CA LYS A 107 19.08 -5.00 24.19
C LYS A 107 17.99 -5.71 23.38
N GLY A 108 18.30 -6.03 22.12
CA GLY A 108 17.47 -6.90 21.28
C GLY A 108 17.40 -8.33 21.82
N GLY A 109 16.50 -9.12 21.25
CA GLY A 109 16.21 -10.48 21.72
C GLY A 109 14.75 -10.86 21.50
N ASP A 110 14.15 -11.44 22.53
CA ASP A 110 12.77 -11.89 22.59
C ASP A 110 11.98 -11.01 23.58
N GLN A 111 11.03 -10.23 23.07
CA GLN A 111 10.19 -9.35 23.88
C GLN A 111 9.26 -10.12 24.83
N GLY A 112 8.93 -11.38 24.53
CA GLY A 112 8.17 -12.25 25.41
C GLY A 112 8.95 -12.61 26.67
N LYS A 113 10.27 -12.81 26.56
CA LYS A 113 11.15 -13.01 27.72
C LYS A 113 11.24 -11.77 28.58
N TYR A 114 11.42 -10.58 27.98
CA TYR A 114 11.41 -9.33 28.75
C TYR A 114 10.10 -9.14 29.51
N TYR A 115 8.96 -9.39 28.85
CA TYR A 115 7.67 -9.33 29.50
C TYR A 115 7.56 -10.35 30.64
N GLN A 116 7.84 -11.63 30.37
CA GLN A 116 7.72 -12.72 31.36
C GLN A 116 8.61 -12.51 32.58
N TYR A 117 9.86 -12.09 32.37
CA TYR A 117 10.84 -11.94 33.45
C TYR A 117 10.58 -10.67 34.25
N TYR A 118 10.22 -9.55 33.62
CA TYR A 118 10.25 -8.25 34.29
C TYR A 118 8.86 -7.79 34.76
N LYS A 119 7.77 -8.32 34.20
CA LYS A 119 6.41 -7.98 34.63
C LYS A 119 6.15 -8.38 36.08
N ASP A 120 5.57 -7.46 36.84
CA ASP A 120 5.30 -7.52 38.27
C ASP A 120 6.56 -7.74 39.10
N THR A 121 7.64 -7.04 38.74
CA THR A 121 8.92 -7.11 39.46
C THR A 121 9.48 -5.73 39.80
N LYS A 122 10.51 -5.74 40.64
CA LYS A 122 11.35 -4.60 40.98
C LYS A 122 12.03 -3.96 39.75
N VAL A 123 12.38 -4.71 38.72
CA VAL A 123 12.91 -4.12 37.47
C VAL A 123 11.87 -3.25 36.76
N GLN A 124 10.64 -3.74 36.57
CA GLN A 124 9.56 -2.92 35.96
C GLN A 124 9.32 -1.64 36.77
N GLN A 125 9.31 -1.75 38.11
CA GLN A 125 9.17 -0.59 39.01
C GLN A 125 10.33 0.40 38.83
N ALA A 126 11.57 -0.08 38.70
CA ALA A 126 12.74 0.78 38.47
C ALA A 126 12.66 1.49 37.12
N LEU A 127 12.29 0.78 36.05
CA LEU A 127 12.12 1.37 34.72
C LEU A 127 11.06 2.48 34.73
N GLN A 128 9.90 2.21 35.35
CA GLN A 128 8.84 3.22 35.49
C GLN A 128 9.30 4.41 36.34
N HIS A 129 10.04 4.17 37.43
CA HIS A 129 10.61 5.22 38.28
C HIS A 129 11.56 6.11 37.49
N ILE A 130 12.50 5.52 36.74
CA ILE A 130 13.48 6.27 35.93
C ILE A 130 12.76 7.14 34.90
N TYR A 131 11.77 6.59 34.20
CA TYR A 131 10.98 7.33 33.22
C TYR A 131 10.18 8.48 33.84
N ASN A 132 9.50 8.24 34.97
CA ASN A 132 8.70 9.26 35.67
C ASN A 132 9.53 10.39 36.29
N ASN A 133 10.84 10.18 36.47
CA ASN A 133 11.78 11.18 36.99
C ASN A 133 12.63 11.81 35.86
N GLY A 134 12.11 11.85 34.63
CA GLY A 134 12.75 12.52 33.49
C GLY A 134 13.95 11.78 32.88
N GLY A 135 14.16 10.50 33.23
CA GLY A 135 15.18 9.66 32.62
C GLY A 135 14.84 9.25 31.18
N VAL A 136 15.82 8.68 30.49
CA VAL A 136 15.63 8.12 29.14
C VAL A 136 15.55 6.60 29.19
N LEU A 137 14.45 6.05 28.69
CA LEU A 137 14.36 4.62 28.37
C LEU A 137 14.64 4.44 26.89
N SER A 138 15.49 3.48 26.56
CA SER A 138 15.87 3.22 25.18
C SER A 138 16.01 1.73 24.92
N GLY A 139 15.90 1.33 23.65
CA GLY A 139 16.08 -0.06 23.28
C GLY A 139 16.21 -0.28 21.79
N THR A 140 16.53 -1.51 21.42
CA THR A 140 16.66 -1.96 20.03
C THR A 140 15.88 -3.24 19.82
N SER A 141 15.18 -3.37 18.69
CA SER A 141 14.38 -4.57 18.36
C SER A 141 13.36 -4.89 19.47
N ALA A 142 13.41 -6.08 20.07
CA ALA A 142 12.59 -6.44 21.24
C ALA A 142 12.67 -5.44 22.40
N GLY A 143 13.82 -4.81 22.62
CA GLY A 143 14.00 -3.77 23.64
C GLY A 143 13.22 -2.49 23.32
N SER A 144 12.96 -2.18 22.05
CA SER A 144 12.05 -1.09 21.67
C SER A 144 10.58 -1.49 21.85
N MET A 145 10.25 -2.72 21.48
CA MET A 145 8.87 -3.23 21.53
C MET A 145 8.34 -3.33 22.95
N ILE A 146 9.18 -3.70 23.93
CA ILE A 146 8.77 -3.77 25.34
C ILE A 146 8.51 -2.39 25.97
N LEU A 147 9.01 -1.30 25.36
CA LEU A 147 8.74 0.08 25.81
C LEU A 147 7.40 0.65 25.29
N SER A 148 6.68 -0.13 24.48
CA SER A 148 5.39 0.24 23.90
C SER A 148 4.31 0.38 24.97
N PRO A 149 3.42 1.41 24.90
CA PRO A 149 2.23 1.47 25.75
C PRO A 149 1.32 0.25 25.61
N VAL A 150 1.18 -0.26 24.39
CA VAL A 150 0.56 -1.55 24.08
C VAL A 150 1.63 -2.48 23.54
N VAL A 151 2.05 -3.44 24.35
CA VAL A 151 3.14 -4.36 24.07
C VAL A 151 2.62 -5.58 23.32
N TYR A 152 3.25 -5.90 22.19
CA TYR A 152 3.13 -7.23 21.56
C TYR A 152 4.10 -8.20 22.23
N THR A 153 3.58 -9.11 23.06
CA THR A 153 4.40 -9.98 23.91
C THR A 153 4.89 -11.23 23.20
N ALA A 154 4.24 -11.64 22.10
CA ALA A 154 4.59 -12.84 21.32
C ALA A 154 4.74 -14.12 22.17
N GLN A 155 3.97 -14.27 23.25
CA GLN A 155 4.14 -15.34 24.24
C GLN A 155 3.94 -16.77 23.70
N VAL A 156 3.30 -16.92 22.54
CA VAL A 156 3.14 -18.22 21.86
C VAL A 156 4.23 -18.40 20.80
N ALA A 157 4.25 -17.50 19.81
CA ALA A 157 5.25 -17.40 18.75
C ALA A 157 5.18 -16.02 18.11
N SER A 158 6.26 -15.57 17.46
CA SER A 158 6.20 -14.36 16.64
C SER A 158 5.43 -14.64 15.36
N ILE A 159 4.30 -13.96 15.15
CA ILE A 159 3.54 -14.02 13.91
C ILE A 159 4.25 -13.26 12.77
N ASP A 160 4.34 -13.89 11.59
CA ASP A 160 4.85 -13.28 10.36
C ASP A 160 3.76 -12.43 9.66
N PRO A 161 4.13 -11.50 8.76
CA PRO A 161 3.15 -10.62 8.10
C PRO A 161 2.11 -11.36 7.24
N ALA A 162 2.48 -12.45 6.57
CA ALA A 162 1.56 -13.19 5.72
C ALA A 162 0.46 -13.85 6.58
N THR A 163 0.85 -14.54 7.66
CA THR A 163 -0.09 -15.15 8.60
C THR A 163 -0.97 -14.12 9.31
N ALA A 164 -0.40 -12.98 9.70
CA ALA A 164 -1.16 -11.90 10.34
C ALA A 164 -2.23 -11.30 9.41
N LEU A 165 -2.00 -11.27 8.10
CA LEU A 165 -2.97 -10.77 7.12
C LEU A 165 -4.11 -11.77 6.87
N MET A 166 -3.81 -13.08 6.85
CA MET A 166 -4.82 -14.14 6.69
C MET A 166 -5.67 -14.33 7.96
N SER A 167 -5.07 -14.11 9.13
CA SER A 167 -5.69 -14.35 10.44
C SER A 167 -5.35 -13.21 11.41
N ALA A 168 -6.00 -12.07 11.20
CA ALA A 168 -5.78 -10.82 11.94
C ALA A 168 -6.15 -10.90 13.42
N TYR A 169 -6.91 -11.92 13.82
CA TYR A 169 -7.37 -12.17 15.20
C TYR A 169 -6.83 -13.49 15.75
N SER A 170 -5.67 -13.94 15.24
CA SER A 170 -4.97 -15.14 15.70
C SER A 170 -4.57 -15.02 17.18
N THR A 171 -4.61 -16.13 17.91
CA THR A 171 -4.15 -16.22 19.31
C THR A 171 -2.65 -15.99 19.47
N GLN A 172 -1.88 -16.00 18.37
CA GLN A 172 -0.46 -15.59 18.38
C GLN A 172 -0.30 -14.08 18.60
N ILE A 173 -1.31 -13.27 18.28
CA ILE A 173 -1.30 -11.81 18.50
C ILE A 173 -1.68 -11.53 19.95
N THR A 174 -0.66 -11.47 20.80
CA THR A 174 -0.79 -11.24 22.25
C THR A 174 -0.43 -9.79 22.59
N LEU A 175 -1.44 -8.98 22.93
CA LEU A 175 -1.30 -7.55 23.19
C LEU A 175 -1.71 -7.21 24.63
N VAL A 176 -0.86 -6.50 25.35
CA VAL A 176 -1.07 -6.10 26.75
C VAL A 176 -0.68 -4.64 26.96
N ASN A 177 -1.21 -3.99 28.00
CA ASN A 177 -0.95 -2.57 28.31
C ASN A 177 -0.61 -2.34 29.79
N ASP A 178 0.01 -3.32 30.43
CA ASP A 178 0.25 -3.39 31.87
C ASP A 178 1.74 -3.51 32.24
N PHE A 179 2.64 -3.21 31.28
CA PHE A 179 4.09 -3.25 31.47
C PHE A 179 4.68 -1.87 31.82
N LEU A 180 4.59 -0.86 30.96
CA LEU A 180 5.05 0.50 31.27
C LEU A 180 4.01 1.52 30.83
N THR A 181 3.84 2.56 31.63
CA THR A 181 3.09 3.77 31.23
C THR A 181 4.10 4.78 30.71
N THR A 182 4.28 4.83 29.39
CA THR A 182 5.27 5.72 28.73
C THR A 182 4.59 6.95 28.12
N ILE A 183 4.47 7.01 26.80
CA ILE A 183 3.75 8.06 26.09
C ILE A 183 2.23 7.89 26.26
N GLY A 184 1.50 9.00 26.27
CA GLY A 184 0.04 8.99 26.40
C GLY A 184 -0.65 8.43 25.16
N GLY A 185 -1.61 7.53 25.33
CA GLY A 185 -2.39 6.91 24.26
C GLY A 185 -2.01 5.45 23.99
N ASN A 186 -2.74 4.79 23.10
CA ASN A 186 -2.51 3.39 22.73
C ASN A 186 -1.57 3.33 21.52
N PHE A 187 -0.27 3.21 21.76
CA PHE A 187 0.71 2.98 20.69
C PHE A 187 1.17 1.53 20.70
N ILE A 188 1.32 0.94 19.51
CA ILE A 188 1.87 -0.40 19.30
C ILE A 188 3.16 -0.25 18.50
N PHE A 189 4.31 -0.46 19.15
CA PHE A 189 5.61 -0.41 18.50
C PHE A 189 5.99 -1.76 17.89
N ASP A 190 6.45 -1.73 16.65
CA ASP A 190 7.06 -2.87 15.98
C ASP A 190 8.39 -2.45 15.34
N THR A 191 9.29 -3.42 15.20
CA THR A 191 10.66 -3.23 14.71
C THR A 191 10.93 -4.14 13.53
N HIS A 192 12.05 -3.92 12.84
CA HIS A 192 12.45 -4.72 11.68
C HIS A 192 11.42 -4.68 10.53
N VAL A 193 10.88 -3.49 10.25
CA VAL A 193 9.64 -3.37 9.47
C VAL A 193 9.85 -3.59 7.98
N ALA A 194 10.68 -2.80 7.31
CA ALA A 194 10.96 -2.95 5.89
C ALA A 194 11.56 -4.32 5.56
N GLU A 195 12.62 -4.73 6.25
CA GLU A 195 13.41 -5.92 5.89
C GLU A 195 12.69 -7.23 6.22
N ARG A 196 11.70 -7.22 7.11
CA ARG A 196 10.85 -8.38 7.40
C ARG A 196 9.41 -8.21 6.94
N GLY A 197 9.10 -7.20 6.12
CA GLY A 197 7.77 -6.97 5.56
C GLY A 197 6.68 -6.71 6.61
N ARG A 198 7.03 -6.30 7.83
CA ARG A 198 6.09 -6.26 8.98
C ARG A 198 5.06 -5.14 8.89
N PHE A 199 5.09 -4.29 7.88
CA PHE A 199 4.03 -3.32 7.62
C PHE A 199 2.65 -4.01 7.52
N GLY A 200 2.59 -5.26 7.06
CA GLY A 200 1.37 -6.05 6.96
C GLY A 200 0.79 -6.49 8.31
N ARG A 201 1.63 -6.80 9.32
CA ARG A 201 1.14 -7.27 10.63
C ARG A 201 0.76 -6.15 11.60
N ILE A 202 1.33 -4.95 11.45
CA ILE A 202 1.04 -3.82 12.34
C ILE A 202 -0.48 -3.49 12.33
N PRO A 203 -1.16 -3.36 11.18
CA PRO A 203 -2.61 -3.20 11.16
C PRO A 203 -3.40 -4.37 11.75
N SER A 204 -2.90 -5.61 11.68
CA SER A 204 -3.51 -6.76 12.37
C SER A 204 -3.40 -6.64 13.89
N PHE A 205 -2.30 -6.08 14.41
CA PHE A 205 -2.19 -5.76 15.83
C PHE A 205 -3.21 -4.70 16.24
N MET A 206 -3.35 -3.64 15.45
CA MET A 206 -4.38 -2.61 15.68
C MET A 206 -5.79 -3.20 15.66
N ALA A 207 -6.08 -4.12 14.73
CA ALA A 207 -7.37 -4.81 14.64
C ALA A 207 -7.65 -5.70 15.86
N THR A 208 -6.67 -6.50 16.29
CA THR A 208 -6.79 -7.35 17.50
C THR A 208 -6.98 -6.51 18.76
N TRP A 209 -6.26 -5.39 18.89
CA TRP A 209 -6.45 -4.46 20.00
C TRP A 209 -7.86 -3.88 20.00
N TYR A 210 -8.35 -3.41 18.85
CA TYR A 210 -9.71 -2.90 18.73
C TYR A 210 -10.76 -3.96 19.07
N LYS A 211 -10.61 -5.19 18.59
CA LYS A 211 -11.54 -6.30 18.91
C LYS A 211 -11.58 -6.62 20.41
N SER A 212 -10.43 -6.59 21.08
CA SER A 212 -10.31 -6.98 22.49
C SER A 212 -10.64 -5.86 23.48
N LYS A 213 -10.45 -4.58 23.11
CA LYS A 213 -10.60 -3.44 24.02
C LYS A 213 -11.62 -2.41 23.57
N THR A 214 -12.09 -2.46 22.33
CA THR A 214 -12.91 -1.40 21.70
C THR A 214 -12.23 -0.03 21.75
N LEU A 215 -10.90 -0.02 21.69
CA LEU A 215 -10.07 1.18 21.67
C LEU A 215 -9.22 1.18 20.41
N ASN A 216 -9.09 2.36 19.79
CA ASN A 216 -8.16 2.52 18.68
C ASN A 216 -6.73 2.61 19.19
N ALA A 217 -5.80 2.07 18.40
CA ALA A 217 -4.37 2.19 18.61
C ALA A 217 -3.71 2.84 17.39
N VAL A 218 -2.55 3.45 17.62
CA VAL A 218 -1.64 3.91 16.56
C VAL A 218 -0.52 2.89 16.43
N GLY A 219 -0.39 2.30 15.24
CA GLY A 219 0.77 1.47 14.92
C GLY A 219 1.99 2.35 14.65
N VAL A 220 3.15 1.96 15.16
CA VAL A 220 4.45 2.58 14.84
C VAL A 220 5.41 1.49 14.42
N GLY A 221 5.87 1.56 13.18
CA GLY A 221 6.82 0.62 12.61
C GLY A 221 8.18 1.25 12.40
N ILE A 222 9.24 0.65 12.92
CA ILE A 222 10.61 1.18 12.81
C ILE A 222 11.45 0.20 11.99
N ASP A 223 11.99 0.67 10.87
CA ASP A 223 12.88 -0.11 10.01
C ASP A 223 14.21 -0.41 10.72
N ASP A 224 14.92 -1.45 10.29
CA ASP A 224 16.30 -1.67 10.74
C ASP A 224 17.19 -0.45 10.51
N HIS A 225 18.24 -0.34 11.33
CA HIS A 225 19.19 0.77 11.28
C HIS A 225 18.51 2.16 11.27
N THR A 226 17.38 2.27 11.98
CA THR A 226 16.56 3.48 12.10
C THR A 226 16.11 3.63 13.55
N ALA A 227 16.01 4.86 14.05
CA ALA A 227 15.57 5.15 15.40
C ALA A 227 14.58 6.32 15.45
N LEU A 228 13.62 6.22 16.38
CA LEU A 228 12.72 7.31 16.77
C LEU A 228 13.09 7.79 18.17
N CYS A 229 13.51 9.04 18.30
CA CYS A 229 13.82 9.67 19.59
C CYS A 229 12.68 10.61 19.99
N ILE A 230 12.02 10.35 21.12
CA ILE A 230 10.81 11.04 21.58
C ILE A 230 11.11 11.83 22.86
N GLU A 231 10.77 13.11 22.85
CA GLU A 231 10.86 14.03 23.98
C GLU A 231 9.58 14.05 24.83
N PRO A 232 9.66 14.55 26.08
CA PRO A 232 8.52 14.59 27.01
C PRO A 232 7.32 15.39 26.50
N ASN A 233 7.55 16.40 25.66
CA ASN A 233 6.48 17.20 25.03
C ASN A 233 5.80 16.48 23.84
N GLY A 234 6.22 15.25 23.52
CA GLY A 234 5.73 14.45 22.41
C GLY A 234 6.41 14.75 21.07
N ASN A 235 7.34 15.70 20.99
CA ASN A 235 8.14 15.90 19.78
C ASN A 235 9.12 14.75 19.62
N ALA A 236 9.27 14.28 18.39
CA ALA A 236 10.13 13.17 18.06
C ALA A 236 10.94 13.46 16.80
N VAL A 237 12.12 12.86 16.70
CA VAL A 237 13.02 12.97 15.55
C VAL A 237 13.41 11.58 15.06
N VAL A 238 13.42 11.38 13.74
CA VAL A 238 13.86 10.14 13.10
C VAL A 238 15.34 10.23 12.72
N TYR A 239 16.09 9.18 13.05
CA TYR A 239 17.49 9.00 12.67
C TYR A 239 17.69 7.67 11.95
N GLY A 240 18.79 7.54 11.21
CA GLY A 240 19.18 6.30 10.54
C GLY A 240 18.87 6.24 9.05
N THR A 241 18.70 5.03 8.53
CA THR A 241 18.82 4.72 7.09
C THR A 241 17.54 4.23 6.42
N GLY A 242 16.51 3.92 7.19
CA GLY A 242 15.18 3.55 6.69
C GLY A 242 14.15 4.61 7.05
N ALA A 243 12.98 4.16 7.46
CA ALA A 243 11.89 5.01 7.88
C ALA A 243 11.20 4.55 9.17
N VAL A 244 10.41 5.46 9.72
CA VAL A 244 9.43 5.20 10.77
C VAL A 244 8.04 5.40 10.20
N GLY A 245 7.26 4.32 10.14
CA GLY A 245 5.88 4.31 9.67
C GLY A 245 4.88 4.54 10.80
N PHE A 246 3.88 5.39 10.60
CA PHE A 246 2.78 5.62 11.54
C PHE A 246 1.44 5.27 10.90
N TYR A 247 0.63 4.48 11.61
CA TYR A 247 -0.64 3.92 11.12
C TYR A 247 -1.78 4.36 12.03
N LYS A 248 -2.71 5.15 11.52
CA LYS A 248 -3.86 5.69 12.27
C LYS A 248 -5.15 5.37 11.54
N THR A 249 -6.13 4.78 12.22
CA THR A 249 -7.46 4.58 11.63
C THR A 249 -8.12 5.93 11.34
N THR A 250 -8.80 6.04 10.20
CA THR A 250 -9.55 7.27 9.85
C THR A 250 -10.92 7.31 10.52
N GLU A 251 -11.53 6.13 10.71
CA GLU A 251 -12.78 5.95 11.44
C GLU A 251 -12.48 5.59 12.90
N THR A 252 -13.25 6.16 13.82
CA THR A 252 -13.15 5.82 15.24
C THR A 252 -14.08 4.67 15.62
N THR A 253 -15.18 4.50 14.90
CA THR A 253 -16.17 3.44 15.08
C THR A 253 -16.04 2.38 13.99
N SER A 254 -15.79 1.13 14.40
CA SER A 254 -15.67 -0.03 13.50
C SER A 254 -14.67 0.16 12.33
N PRO A 255 -13.41 0.56 12.60
CA PRO A 255 -12.40 0.69 11.56
C PRO A 255 -11.96 -0.64 10.92
N PHE A 256 -12.27 -1.76 11.58
CA PHE A 256 -11.97 -3.12 11.12
C PHE A 256 -13.26 -3.96 11.09
N ASP A 257 -13.30 -4.96 10.19
CA ASP A 257 -14.30 -6.03 10.27
C ASP A 257 -13.79 -7.12 11.22
N ILE A 258 -14.39 -7.21 12.41
CA ILE A 258 -13.94 -8.11 13.49
C ILE A 258 -14.56 -9.51 13.42
N ASN A 259 -15.44 -9.74 12.43
CA ASN A 259 -16.23 -10.96 12.28
C ASN A 259 -15.63 -11.95 11.26
N VAL A 260 -14.57 -11.56 10.56
CA VAL A 260 -13.85 -12.42 9.60
C VAL A 260 -12.41 -12.64 10.08
N SER A 261 -11.73 -13.71 9.63
CA SER A 261 -10.34 -13.97 10.01
C SER A 261 -9.35 -13.06 9.28
N ILE A 262 -9.56 -12.86 7.98
CA ILE A 262 -8.75 -12.01 7.11
C ILE A 262 -8.78 -10.56 7.59
N LEU A 263 -7.64 -9.86 7.51
CA LEU A 263 -7.61 -8.44 7.84
C LEU A 263 -8.46 -7.65 6.83
N LYS A 264 -9.57 -7.07 7.30
CA LYS A 264 -10.37 -6.10 6.55
C LYS A 264 -10.46 -4.79 7.30
N SER A 265 -10.35 -3.68 6.59
CA SER A 265 -10.37 -2.35 7.20
C SER A 265 -11.05 -1.28 6.35
N LYS A 266 -11.45 -0.21 7.04
CA LYS A 266 -11.65 1.12 6.46
C LYS A 266 -10.28 1.74 6.14
N TYR A 267 -10.26 3.02 5.75
CA TYR A 267 -8.99 3.67 5.47
C TYR A 267 -8.15 3.84 6.74
N ILE A 268 -6.87 3.55 6.62
CA ILE A 268 -5.83 3.81 7.62
C ILE A 268 -4.93 4.89 7.01
N GLN A 269 -4.82 6.02 7.68
CA GLN A 269 -3.82 7.03 7.37
C GLN A 269 -2.43 6.44 7.65
N PHE A 270 -1.57 6.45 6.63
CA PHE A 270 -0.23 5.94 6.68
C PHE A 270 0.76 7.07 6.41
N THR A 271 1.67 7.29 7.35
CA THR A 271 2.74 8.29 7.27
C THR A 271 4.08 7.57 7.32
N GLN A 272 5.08 8.05 6.59
CA GLN A 272 6.42 7.48 6.63
C GLN A 272 7.46 8.60 6.78
N ALA A 273 8.07 8.66 7.96
CA ALA A 273 9.10 9.64 8.30
C ALA A 273 10.49 9.06 8.05
N ILE A 274 11.37 9.81 7.39
CA ILE A 274 12.77 9.42 7.11
C ILE A 274 13.74 10.25 7.96
N HIS A 275 15.04 9.97 7.85
CA HIS A 275 16.09 10.70 8.56
C HIS A 275 15.86 12.22 8.60
N GLY A 276 15.95 12.82 9.79
CA GLY A 276 15.79 14.25 10.01
C GLY A 276 14.34 14.75 10.05
N CYS A 277 13.36 13.92 9.68
CA CYS A 277 11.96 14.27 9.88
C CYS A 277 11.64 14.36 11.37
N THR A 278 10.77 15.32 11.72
CA THR A 278 10.22 15.46 13.06
C THR A 278 8.75 15.09 13.07
N PHE A 279 8.30 14.49 14.16
CA PHE A 279 6.93 14.03 14.36
C PHE A 279 6.43 14.46 15.73
N ASN A 280 5.18 14.89 15.85
CA ASN A 280 4.60 15.15 17.16
C ASN A 280 3.61 14.04 17.51
N ILE A 281 3.91 13.23 18.52
CA ILE A 281 3.16 12.05 18.94
C ILE A 281 1.72 12.39 19.36
N ASN A 282 1.49 13.60 19.89
CA ASN A 282 0.17 14.02 20.35
C ASN A 282 -0.76 14.43 19.21
N THR A 283 -0.22 15.06 18.17
CA THR A 283 -0.99 15.54 16.99
C THR A 283 -0.90 14.61 15.78
N LEU A 284 0.10 13.74 15.78
CA LEU A 284 0.55 12.90 14.67
C LEU A 284 0.97 13.69 13.42
N ALA A 285 1.37 14.95 13.60
CA ALA A 285 1.87 15.81 12.54
C ALA A 285 3.36 15.54 12.27
N ILE A 286 3.75 15.55 11.00
CA ILE A 286 5.12 15.35 10.51
C ILE A 286 5.62 16.61 9.80
N THR A 287 6.90 16.92 9.96
CA THR A 287 7.62 17.95 9.21
C THR A 287 9.01 17.44 8.79
N GLY A 288 9.63 18.09 7.80
CA GLY A 288 10.95 17.71 7.26
C GLY A 288 10.90 17.14 5.83
N LEU A 289 9.72 16.84 5.31
CA LEU A 289 9.51 16.46 3.91
C LEU A 289 9.25 17.72 3.06
N ASN A 290 9.93 17.85 1.92
CA ASN A 290 9.97 19.10 1.16
C ASN A 290 9.51 18.97 -0.31
N ARG A 291 9.37 17.76 -0.85
CA ARG A 291 8.93 17.55 -2.25
C ARG A 291 7.41 17.37 -2.29
N ASN A 292 6.68 18.31 -2.89
CA ASN A 292 5.24 18.14 -3.10
C ASN A 292 4.98 17.13 -4.23
N ILE A 293 4.26 16.05 -3.93
CA ILE A 293 3.83 15.02 -4.88
C ILE A 293 2.34 15.14 -5.07
N GLN A 294 1.92 15.39 -6.31
CA GLN A 294 0.52 15.47 -6.70
C GLN A 294 0.28 14.54 -7.89
N PRO A 295 -0.62 13.54 -7.78
CA PRO A 295 -0.94 12.68 -8.89
C PRO A 295 -1.48 13.45 -10.09
N LYS A 296 -0.78 13.37 -11.23
CA LYS A 296 -1.13 14.12 -12.45
C LYS A 296 -2.45 13.65 -13.08
N VAL A 297 -2.69 12.35 -13.04
CA VAL A 297 -3.94 11.72 -13.46
C VAL A 297 -4.51 11.06 -12.22
N ALA A 298 -5.76 11.37 -11.89
CA ALA A 298 -6.37 11.00 -10.62
C ALA A 298 -7.38 9.85 -10.73
N GLU A 299 -7.68 9.38 -11.94
CA GLU A 299 -8.71 8.37 -12.20
C GLU A 299 -8.23 7.31 -13.19
N GLU A 300 -8.70 6.08 -12.97
CA GLU A 300 -8.68 5.03 -13.98
C GLU A 300 -10.01 5.05 -14.73
N ASN A 301 -9.98 5.25 -16.06
CA ASN A 301 -11.18 5.38 -16.90
C ASN A 301 -11.18 4.43 -18.10
N GLY A 302 -10.30 3.41 -18.09
CA GLY A 302 -10.24 2.40 -19.14
C GLY A 302 -11.52 1.56 -19.17
N LYS A 303 -12.16 1.44 -20.34
CA LYS A 303 -13.34 0.60 -20.54
C LYS A 303 -12.94 -0.83 -20.91
N TYR A 304 -12.19 -1.50 -20.05
CA TYR A 304 -11.74 -2.89 -20.18
C TYR A 304 -11.61 -3.49 -18.78
N ARG A 305 -11.42 -4.81 -18.70
CA ARG A 305 -11.26 -5.52 -17.43
C ARG A 305 -9.85 -6.08 -17.32
N VAL A 306 -9.21 -5.81 -16.19
CA VAL A 306 -7.87 -6.34 -15.87
C VAL A 306 -7.99 -7.19 -14.61
N PHE A 307 -7.75 -8.47 -14.75
CA PHE A 307 -7.66 -9.41 -13.64
C PHE A 307 -6.21 -9.61 -13.25
N ILE A 308 -5.96 -9.76 -11.96
CA ILE A 308 -4.64 -9.99 -11.40
C ILE A 308 -4.70 -11.03 -10.29
N CYS A 309 -3.63 -11.80 -10.12
CA CYS A 309 -3.47 -12.67 -8.97
C CYS A 309 -2.08 -12.52 -8.33
N GLY A 310 -2.01 -12.85 -7.04
CA GLY A 310 -0.82 -12.62 -6.21
C GLY A 310 0.27 -13.68 -6.29
N THR A 311 0.11 -14.69 -7.14
CA THR A 311 1.00 -15.84 -7.30
C THR A 311 1.02 -16.30 -8.76
N ASP A 312 2.11 -16.96 -9.17
CA ASP A 312 2.25 -17.56 -10.51
C ASP A 312 1.37 -18.81 -10.70
N TYR A 313 0.66 -19.23 -9.65
CA TYR A 313 -0.23 -20.40 -9.64
C TYR A 313 -1.68 -19.97 -9.30
N PRO A 314 -2.46 -19.46 -10.27
CA PRO A 314 -3.84 -19.07 -10.04
C PRO A 314 -4.68 -20.20 -9.42
N SER A 315 -5.66 -19.83 -8.60
CA SER A 315 -6.58 -20.78 -7.99
C SER A 315 -7.62 -21.29 -8.99
N ASP A 316 -8.22 -22.43 -8.68
CA ASP A 316 -9.38 -22.97 -9.41
C ASP A 316 -10.51 -21.95 -9.54
N ASN A 317 -10.75 -21.17 -8.48
CA ASN A 317 -11.75 -20.11 -8.49
C ASN A 317 -11.42 -19.03 -9.52
N ALA A 318 -10.14 -18.62 -9.63
CA ALA A 318 -9.71 -17.65 -10.64
C ALA A 318 -9.91 -18.18 -12.07
N TYR A 319 -9.51 -19.44 -12.35
CA TYR A 319 -9.74 -20.05 -13.66
C TYR A 319 -11.22 -20.16 -13.99
N SER A 320 -12.04 -20.69 -13.07
CA SER A 320 -13.49 -20.78 -13.24
C SER A 320 -14.11 -19.41 -13.51
N TYR A 321 -13.66 -18.36 -12.83
CA TYR A 321 -14.15 -17.01 -13.03
C TYR A 321 -13.85 -16.49 -14.44
N ILE A 322 -12.60 -16.64 -14.91
CA ILE A 322 -12.20 -16.21 -16.26
C ILE A 322 -12.95 -16.97 -17.35
N VAL A 323 -13.23 -18.26 -17.15
CA VAL A 323 -13.93 -19.08 -18.16
C VAL A 323 -15.43 -18.80 -18.17
N SER A 324 -16.09 -18.77 -17.00
CA SER A 324 -17.55 -18.86 -16.90
C SER A 324 -18.26 -17.61 -16.38
N GLN A 325 -17.58 -16.73 -15.65
CA GLN A 325 -18.18 -15.53 -15.05
C GLN A 325 -17.89 -14.25 -15.85
N VAL A 326 -16.99 -14.34 -16.83
CA VAL A 326 -16.53 -13.23 -17.65
C VAL A 326 -16.57 -13.64 -19.12
N GLY A 327 -17.70 -13.42 -19.79
CA GLY A 327 -17.93 -13.88 -21.16
C GLY A 327 -18.39 -15.34 -21.23
N ALA A 328 -18.10 -16.03 -22.33
CA ALA A 328 -18.50 -17.41 -22.57
C ALA A 328 -17.31 -18.38 -22.52
N ALA A 329 -17.59 -19.67 -22.28
CA ALA A 329 -16.58 -20.73 -22.32
C ALA A 329 -16.02 -21.00 -23.74
N SER A 330 -16.76 -20.59 -24.77
CA SER A 330 -16.36 -20.66 -26.18
C SER A 330 -15.55 -19.46 -26.65
N ASP A 331 -15.40 -18.41 -25.82
CA ASP A 331 -14.62 -17.24 -26.17
C ASP A 331 -13.15 -17.63 -26.43
N PRO A 332 -12.55 -17.22 -27.57
CA PRO A 332 -11.14 -17.47 -27.84
C PRO A 332 -10.24 -16.83 -26.77
N ILE A 333 -9.47 -17.67 -26.07
CA ILE A 333 -8.48 -17.26 -25.06
C ILE A 333 -7.08 -17.41 -25.65
N VAL A 334 -6.28 -16.34 -25.59
CA VAL A 334 -4.87 -16.38 -25.98
C VAL A 334 -3.98 -16.19 -24.75
N ILE A 335 -3.20 -17.22 -24.45
CA ILE A 335 -2.14 -17.18 -23.45
C ILE A 335 -0.89 -16.58 -24.11
N VAL A 336 -0.37 -15.51 -23.51
CA VAL A 336 0.81 -14.78 -23.94
C VAL A 336 1.93 -15.06 -22.94
N THR A 337 2.97 -15.76 -23.38
CA THR A 337 4.11 -16.18 -22.54
C THR A 337 5.46 -15.82 -23.14
N GLY A 338 6.52 -15.86 -22.32
CA GLY A 338 7.89 -15.80 -22.79
C GLY A 338 8.39 -17.17 -23.26
N ASN A 339 9.55 -17.59 -22.75
CA ASN A 339 10.15 -18.89 -23.08
C ASN A 339 9.63 -20.06 -22.25
N ASP A 340 8.98 -19.79 -21.11
CA ASP A 340 8.41 -20.81 -20.23
C ASP A 340 7.07 -21.32 -20.78
N LEU A 341 7.17 -22.37 -21.62
CA LEU A 341 6.01 -23.07 -22.15
C LEU A 341 5.39 -24.04 -21.13
N THR A 342 6.14 -24.48 -20.12
CA THR A 342 5.61 -25.39 -19.08
C THR A 342 4.46 -24.70 -18.35
N ARG A 343 4.70 -23.49 -17.83
CA ARG A 343 3.65 -22.73 -17.14
C ARG A 343 2.47 -22.39 -18.05
N ALA A 344 2.74 -22.01 -19.30
CA ALA A 344 1.68 -21.68 -20.24
C ALA A 344 0.78 -22.89 -20.56
N ASN A 345 1.36 -24.09 -20.67
CA ASN A 345 0.61 -25.33 -20.85
C ASN A 345 -0.17 -25.73 -19.59
N ASP A 346 0.37 -25.49 -18.39
CA ASP A 346 -0.37 -25.70 -17.15
C ASP A 346 -1.59 -24.78 -17.06
N VAL A 347 -1.43 -23.50 -17.37
CA VAL A 347 -2.54 -22.52 -17.45
C VAL A 347 -3.57 -22.96 -18.48
N LYS A 348 -3.14 -23.40 -19.67
CA LYS A 348 -4.02 -23.92 -20.71
C LYS A 348 -4.84 -25.10 -20.22
N THR A 349 -4.19 -26.09 -19.61
CA THR A 349 -4.83 -27.30 -19.08
C THR A 349 -5.87 -26.95 -18.01
N ASN A 350 -5.55 -26.01 -17.12
CA ASN A 350 -6.48 -25.56 -16.09
C ASN A 350 -7.68 -24.80 -16.67
N LEU A 351 -7.49 -23.92 -17.66
CA LEU A 351 -8.61 -23.26 -18.33
C LEU A 351 -9.53 -24.27 -19.04
N GLN A 352 -8.95 -25.26 -19.72
CA GLN A 352 -9.71 -26.31 -20.40
C GLN A 352 -10.46 -27.22 -19.41
N SER A 353 -9.86 -27.53 -18.25
CA SER A 353 -10.53 -28.29 -17.19
C SER A 353 -11.72 -27.57 -16.58
N LYS A 354 -11.76 -26.22 -16.67
CA LYS A 354 -12.94 -25.40 -16.30
C LYS A 354 -13.91 -25.15 -17.46
N GLY A 355 -13.70 -25.80 -18.61
CA GLY A 355 -14.63 -25.81 -19.73
C GLY A 355 -14.28 -24.89 -20.91
N ALA A 356 -13.13 -24.21 -20.89
CA ALA A 356 -12.72 -23.38 -22.03
C ALA A 356 -12.44 -24.26 -23.27
N THR A 357 -13.12 -23.99 -24.39
CA THR A 357 -13.00 -24.83 -25.59
C THR A 357 -11.98 -24.32 -26.61
N ASN A 358 -11.62 -23.03 -26.56
CA ASN A 358 -10.67 -22.40 -27.48
C ASN A 358 -9.56 -21.68 -26.70
N VAL A 359 -8.44 -22.37 -26.49
CA VAL A 359 -7.28 -21.84 -25.74
C VAL A 359 -6.01 -22.03 -26.56
N GLU A 360 -5.41 -20.91 -26.96
CA GLU A 360 -4.21 -20.84 -27.78
C GLU A 360 -3.04 -20.25 -26.99
N ILE A 361 -1.81 -20.63 -27.35
CA ILE A 361 -0.58 -20.08 -26.75
C ILE A 361 0.21 -19.36 -27.83
N ILE A 362 0.73 -18.17 -27.49
CA ILE A 362 1.70 -17.42 -28.28
C ILE A 362 2.91 -17.02 -27.43
N LYS A 363 4.07 -16.88 -28.06
CA LYS A 363 5.28 -16.34 -27.44
C LYS A 363 5.45 -14.84 -27.72
N ALA A 364 5.54 -14.02 -26.68
CA ALA A 364 5.77 -12.58 -26.81
C ALA A 364 7.27 -12.25 -26.97
N LEU A 365 7.85 -12.71 -28.09
CA LEU A 365 9.23 -12.43 -28.48
C LEU A 365 9.23 -11.69 -29.81
N THR A 366 10.16 -10.74 -29.99
CA THR A 366 10.25 -9.90 -31.19
C THR A 366 10.44 -10.70 -32.48
N THR A 367 10.98 -11.92 -32.41
CA THR A 367 11.08 -12.84 -33.56
C THR A 367 9.71 -13.20 -34.16
N TYR A 368 8.63 -13.16 -33.36
CA TYR A 368 7.26 -13.45 -33.79
C TYR A 368 6.46 -12.20 -34.16
N SER A 369 7.09 -11.03 -34.29
CA SER A 369 6.40 -9.77 -34.56
C SER A 369 5.61 -9.78 -35.88
N ASN A 370 6.06 -10.56 -36.87
CA ASN A 370 5.45 -10.66 -38.20
C ASN A 370 4.81 -12.03 -38.48
N ASP A 371 4.62 -12.87 -37.45
CA ASP A 371 4.01 -14.19 -37.60
C ASP A 371 2.51 -14.09 -37.90
N GLN A 372 2.07 -14.58 -39.06
CA GLN A 372 0.69 -14.49 -39.51
C GLN A 372 -0.29 -15.32 -38.67
N THR A 373 0.17 -16.44 -38.12
CA THR A 373 -0.62 -17.29 -37.22
C THR A 373 -0.90 -16.55 -35.92
N TYR A 374 0.10 -15.85 -35.37
CA TYR A 374 -0.05 -15.06 -34.16
C TYR A 374 -0.97 -13.87 -34.38
N GLN A 375 -0.85 -13.19 -35.53
CA GLN A 375 -1.76 -12.09 -35.89
C GLN A 375 -3.22 -12.53 -35.87
N THR A 376 -3.50 -13.70 -36.45
CA THR A 376 -4.85 -14.30 -36.50
C THR A 376 -5.36 -14.61 -35.09
N LYS A 377 -4.54 -15.26 -34.26
CA LYS A 377 -4.88 -15.59 -32.87
C LYS A 377 -5.18 -14.32 -32.04
N ILE A 378 -4.30 -13.32 -32.09
CA ILE A 378 -4.44 -12.06 -31.34
C ILE A 378 -5.70 -11.29 -31.78
N SER A 379 -5.99 -11.28 -33.08
CA SER A 379 -7.17 -10.59 -33.63
C SER A 379 -8.48 -11.24 -33.19
N ALA A 380 -8.53 -12.58 -33.16
CA ALA A 380 -9.70 -13.35 -32.76
C ALA A 380 -9.94 -13.37 -31.24
N ALA A 381 -8.88 -13.15 -30.44
CA ALA A 381 -8.93 -13.23 -28.99
C ALA A 381 -10.01 -12.34 -28.38
N LYS A 382 -10.77 -12.91 -27.43
CA LYS A 382 -11.70 -12.20 -26.55
C LYS A 382 -11.14 -12.03 -25.14
N LYS A 383 -10.22 -12.91 -24.75
CA LYS A 383 -9.54 -12.90 -23.46
C LYS A 383 -8.05 -13.13 -23.69
N PHE A 384 -7.21 -12.36 -23.00
CA PHE A 384 -5.78 -12.60 -22.92
C PHE A 384 -5.39 -13.07 -21.53
N VAL A 385 -4.49 -14.04 -21.45
CA VAL A 385 -3.84 -14.45 -20.21
C VAL A 385 -2.34 -14.20 -20.34
N ILE A 386 -1.78 -13.33 -19.52
CA ILE A 386 -0.37 -12.92 -19.57
C ILE A 386 0.36 -13.61 -18.43
N VAL A 387 1.29 -14.51 -18.74
CA VAL A 387 1.96 -15.37 -17.76
C VAL A 387 3.41 -15.68 -18.16
N SER A 388 4.31 -15.80 -17.18
CA SER A 388 5.73 -16.18 -17.37
C SER A 388 6.50 -15.38 -18.43
N ASN A 389 6.21 -14.10 -18.56
CA ASN A 389 6.98 -13.18 -19.39
C ASN A 389 8.09 -12.51 -18.58
N GLY A 390 9.31 -12.48 -19.12
CA GLY A 390 10.37 -11.59 -18.64
C GLY A 390 10.11 -10.15 -19.08
N TYR A 391 10.44 -9.17 -18.22
CA TYR A 391 10.15 -7.75 -18.48
C TYR A 391 10.71 -7.28 -19.84
N THR A 392 12.00 -7.49 -20.09
CA THR A 392 12.69 -6.95 -21.27
C THR A 392 12.08 -7.47 -22.57
N ASP A 393 11.97 -8.78 -22.72
CA ASP A 393 11.46 -9.39 -23.95
C ASP A 393 10.01 -9.01 -24.22
N PHE A 394 9.17 -9.06 -23.19
CA PHE A 394 7.74 -8.77 -23.33
C PHE A 394 7.47 -7.30 -23.64
N ILE A 395 8.10 -6.37 -22.92
CA ILE A 395 7.91 -4.95 -23.19
C ILE A 395 8.50 -4.59 -24.56
N ASN A 396 9.63 -5.17 -24.97
CA ASN A 396 10.17 -4.99 -26.33
C ASN A 396 9.22 -5.53 -27.39
N PHE A 397 8.65 -6.73 -27.19
CA PHE A 397 7.63 -7.27 -28.07
C PHE A 397 6.43 -6.32 -28.19
N THR A 398 5.84 -5.86 -27.08
CA THR A 398 4.68 -4.95 -27.14
C THR A 398 4.95 -3.57 -27.75
N LYS A 399 6.23 -3.16 -27.85
CA LYS A 399 6.67 -1.94 -28.54
C LYS A 399 7.01 -2.17 -30.00
N ALA A 400 7.28 -3.41 -30.41
CA ALA A 400 7.59 -3.75 -31.79
C ALA A 400 6.36 -3.59 -32.69
N SER A 401 6.60 -3.26 -33.97
CA SER A 401 5.56 -3.25 -35.00
C SER A 401 4.95 -4.64 -35.20
N GLY A 402 3.78 -4.73 -35.83
CA GLY A 402 3.11 -6.00 -36.10
C GLY A 402 2.36 -6.54 -34.88
N ASN A 403 2.58 -7.81 -34.54
CA ASN A 403 1.85 -8.53 -33.49
C ASN A 403 1.99 -7.92 -32.10
N GLY A 404 3.13 -7.31 -31.80
CA GLY A 404 3.38 -6.59 -30.56
C GLY A 404 2.46 -5.38 -30.38
N ALA A 405 2.49 -4.46 -31.35
CA ALA A 405 1.60 -3.32 -31.43
C ALA A 405 0.12 -3.73 -31.46
N LEU A 406 -0.22 -4.78 -32.22
CA LEU A 406 -1.57 -5.32 -32.27
C LEU A 406 -2.02 -5.84 -30.90
N LEU A 407 -1.21 -6.63 -30.20
CA LEU A 407 -1.53 -7.11 -28.86
C LEU A 407 -1.80 -5.93 -27.91
N LYS A 408 -0.92 -4.92 -27.89
CA LYS A 408 -1.10 -3.73 -27.06
C LYS A 408 -2.40 -2.99 -27.39
N GLN A 409 -2.72 -2.82 -28.67
CA GLN A 409 -3.97 -2.23 -29.12
C GLN A 409 -5.18 -3.05 -28.67
N ARG A 410 -5.12 -4.38 -28.77
CA ARG A 410 -6.20 -5.28 -28.35
C ARG A 410 -6.42 -5.21 -26.85
N LEU A 411 -5.37 -5.20 -26.02
CA LEU A 411 -5.47 -5.05 -24.57
C LEU A 411 -6.17 -3.75 -24.14
N LEU A 412 -5.99 -2.68 -24.90
CA LEU A 412 -6.64 -1.37 -24.67
C LEU A 412 -8.03 -1.24 -25.31
N SER A 413 -8.48 -2.25 -26.06
CA SER A 413 -9.79 -2.20 -26.73
C SER A 413 -10.94 -2.26 -25.73
N ASN A 414 -12.04 -1.60 -26.07
CA ASN A 414 -13.24 -1.62 -25.24
C ASN A 414 -13.69 -3.06 -24.97
N ASP A 415 -14.05 -3.31 -23.71
CA ASP A 415 -14.58 -4.55 -23.18
C ASP A 415 -13.60 -5.74 -23.28
N MET A 416 -12.33 -5.48 -23.57
CA MET A 416 -11.29 -6.51 -23.54
C MET A 416 -11.09 -7.04 -22.12
N VAL A 417 -10.88 -8.35 -22.03
CA VAL A 417 -10.57 -9.05 -20.79
C VAL A 417 -9.12 -9.48 -20.82
N SER A 418 -8.35 -9.08 -19.82
CA SER A 418 -6.96 -9.49 -19.66
C SER A 418 -6.75 -10.02 -18.25
N PHE A 419 -6.07 -11.15 -18.13
CA PHE A 419 -5.69 -11.73 -16.84
C PHE A 419 -4.18 -11.82 -16.75
N PHE A 420 -3.58 -11.06 -15.84
CA PHE A 420 -2.15 -11.08 -15.58
C PHE A 420 -1.85 -11.97 -14.38
N VAL A 421 -1.08 -13.02 -14.62
CA VAL A 421 -0.80 -14.07 -13.64
C VAL A 421 0.50 -13.76 -12.89
N GLY A 422 0.43 -13.78 -11.56
CA GLY A 422 1.58 -13.71 -10.67
C GLY A 422 2.51 -12.52 -10.97
N ASP A 423 3.79 -12.80 -11.22
CA ASP A 423 4.80 -11.77 -11.52
C ASP A 423 4.33 -10.79 -12.60
N ASN A 424 3.62 -11.28 -13.62
CA ASN A 424 3.22 -10.46 -14.76
C ASN A 424 2.14 -9.43 -14.41
N ALA A 425 1.47 -9.52 -13.26
CA ALA A 425 0.51 -8.51 -12.79
C ALA A 425 1.11 -7.11 -12.72
N ARG A 426 2.42 -6.98 -12.43
CA ARG A 426 3.12 -5.69 -12.40
C ARG A 426 3.11 -4.98 -13.76
N PHE A 427 3.03 -5.70 -14.88
CA PHE A 427 3.07 -5.13 -16.22
C PHE A 427 1.80 -4.37 -16.59
N ALA A 428 0.66 -4.64 -15.94
CA ALA A 428 -0.59 -3.94 -16.22
C ALA A 428 -0.56 -2.46 -15.78
N GLY A 429 0.24 -2.16 -14.75
CA GLY A 429 0.38 -0.81 -14.20
C GLY A 429 1.17 0.15 -15.07
N LYS A 430 1.26 1.40 -14.62
CA LYS A 430 2.10 2.44 -15.23
C LYS A 430 3.59 2.22 -14.97
N THR A 431 3.92 1.94 -13.71
CA THR A 431 5.30 1.70 -13.28
C THR A 431 5.45 0.23 -12.89
N VAL A 432 6.49 -0.40 -13.42
CA VAL A 432 6.93 -1.75 -13.10
C VAL A 432 8.12 -1.66 -12.16
N ILE A 433 8.00 -2.28 -10.99
CA ILE A 433 9.12 -2.51 -10.08
C ILE A 433 9.84 -3.76 -10.58
N ASN A 434 11.11 -3.62 -10.94
CA ASN A 434 11.95 -4.68 -11.48
C ASN A 434 13.15 -4.94 -10.56
N LYS A 435 13.80 -6.10 -10.74
CA LYS A 435 14.87 -6.63 -9.85
C LYS A 435 14.43 -6.93 -8.40
N TYR A 436 13.12 -7.08 -8.15
CA TYR A 436 12.63 -7.35 -6.80
C TYR A 436 12.84 -8.80 -6.31
N THR A 437 13.07 -9.75 -7.23
CA THR A 437 13.33 -11.17 -6.95
C THR A 437 14.81 -11.56 -7.04
N GLY A 438 15.73 -10.59 -7.19
CA GLY A 438 17.18 -10.84 -7.24
C GLY A 438 17.79 -11.22 -5.88
N ALA A 439 19.11 -11.14 -5.74
CA ALA A 439 19.85 -11.50 -4.52
C ALA A 439 19.47 -10.63 -3.30
N GLY A 440 18.35 -10.94 -2.63
CA GLY A 440 17.97 -10.63 -1.25
C GLY A 440 17.82 -9.16 -0.82
N TYR A 441 18.34 -8.18 -1.57
CA TYR A 441 18.67 -6.87 -0.99
C TYR A 441 18.65 -5.72 -2.02
N ALA A 442 17.91 -5.83 -3.11
CA ALA A 442 17.89 -4.80 -4.16
C ALA A 442 17.44 -3.43 -3.59
N SER A 443 16.33 -3.39 -2.84
CA SER A 443 15.91 -2.16 -2.13
C SER A 443 16.98 -1.68 -1.17
N TYR A 444 17.55 -2.61 -0.39
CA TYR A 444 18.54 -2.30 0.63
C TYR A 444 19.79 -1.62 0.08
N ARG A 445 20.14 -1.93 -1.18
CA ARG A 445 21.29 -1.38 -1.90
C ARG A 445 20.90 -0.25 -2.86
N GLY A 446 19.63 0.11 -2.96
CA GLY A 446 19.15 1.13 -3.91
C GLY A 446 19.09 0.67 -5.37
N GLU A 447 19.11 -0.65 -5.61
CA GLU A 447 19.26 -1.29 -6.92
C GLU A 447 17.93 -1.66 -7.60
N LEU A 448 16.78 -1.34 -7.00
CA LEU A 448 15.49 -1.53 -7.69
C LEU A 448 15.38 -0.66 -8.94
N GLU A 449 14.76 -1.24 -9.95
CA GLU A 449 14.47 -0.55 -11.21
C GLU A 449 12.98 -0.18 -11.28
N PHE A 450 12.70 1.03 -11.76
CA PHE A 450 11.36 1.57 -11.90
C PHE A 450 11.10 1.91 -13.37
N LEU A 451 10.51 0.95 -14.08
CA LEU A 451 10.41 0.96 -15.54
C LEU A 451 8.96 1.14 -15.99
N SER A 452 8.71 1.46 -17.26
CA SER A 452 7.34 1.62 -17.78
C SER A 452 6.65 0.26 -17.97
N GLY A 453 5.40 0.16 -17.52
CA GLY A 453 4.53 -0.96 -17.83
C GLY A 453 3.76 -0.78 -19.14
N LEU A 454 2.67 -1.53 -19.29
CA LEU A 454 1.74 -1.41 -20.41
C LEU A 454 0.80 -0.20 -20.29
N GLU A 455 0.72 0.39 -19.09
CA GLU A 455 -0.16 1.52 -18.77
C GLU A 455 -1.66 1.22 -19.04
N LEU A 456 -2.09 -0.03 -18.86
CA LEU A 456 -3.51 -0.36 -18.82
C LEU A 456 -4.17 0.31 -17.60
N LEU A 457 -3.42 0.43 -16.50
CA LEU A 457 -3.79 1.19 -15.32
C LEU A 457 -2.84 2.38 -15.20
N LYS A 458 -3.29 3.55 -15.65
CA LYS A 458 -2.44 4.73 -15.91
C LYS A 458 -2.01 5.44 -14.62
N THR A 459 -2.68 5.16 -13.52
CA THR A 459 -2.45 5.82 -12.23
C THR A 459 -1.97 4.84 -11.16
N THR A 460 -1.81 3.57 -11.53
CA THR A 460 -1.60 2.45 -10.61
C THR A 460 -0.27 1.76 -10.86
N SER A 461 0.42 1.37 -9.78
CA SER A 461 1.49 0.36 -9.81
C SER A 461 1.04 -0.87 -9.02
N ILE A 462 1.43 -2.06 -9.47
CA ILE A 462 1.04 -3.33 -8.85
C ILE A 462 2.31 -4.08 -8.44
N MET A 463 2.35 -4.52 -7.20
CA MET A 463 3.40 -5.35 -6.64
C MET A 463 2.82 -6.73 -6.33
N PRO A 464 2.86 -7.68 -7.27
CA PRO A 464 2.48 -9.07 -7.00
C PRO A 464 3.51 -9.74 -6.09
N ASN A 465 3.23 -10.99 -5.70
CA ASN A 465 4.18 -11.79 -4.94
C ASN A 465 4.67 -11.10 -3.64
N THR A 466 3.86 -10.21 -3.04
CA THR A 466 4.35 -9.31 -1.99
C THR A 466 4.96 -10.03 -0.80
N PHE A 467 4.31 -11.12 -0.35
CA PHE A 467 4.69 -11.86 0.85
C PHE A 467 5.10 -13.32 0.54
N ILE A 468 5.63 -13.62 -0.65
CA ILE A 468 5.96 -15.01 -1.02
C ILE A 468 7.26 -15.52 -0.40
N SER A 469 8.25 -14.65 -0.18
CA SER A 469 9.56 -15.02 0.33
C SER A 469 10.15 -13.90 1.16
N ALA A 470 10.63 -14.25 2.36
CA ALA A 470 11.27 -13.32 3.28
C ALA A 470 12.50 -12.63 2.67
N GLU A 471 13.19 -13.27 1.71
CA GLU A 471 14.33 -12.69 1.00
C GLU A 471 13.96 -11.49 0.12
N THR A 472 12.69 -11.34 -0.23
CA THR A 472 12.21 -10.29 -1.13
C THR A 472 11.31 -9.27 -0.44
N TYR A 473 11.02 -9.46 0.85
CA TYR A 473 10.07 -8.62 1.58
C TYR A 473 10.43 -7.14 1.48
N GLU A 474 11.68 -6.77 1.72
CA GLU A 474 12.04 -5.36 1.59
C GLU A 474 11.75 -4.82 0.18
N ASN A 475 12.22 -5.54 -0.84
CA ASN A 475 12.08 -5.13 -2.23
C ASN A 475 10.62 -4.88 -2.61
N THR A 476 9.71 -5.76 -2.18
CA THR A 476 8.30 -5.63 -2.50
C THR A 476 7.67 -4.50 -1.68
N VAL A 477 7.86 -4.47 -0.35
CA VAL A 477 7.15 -3.55 0.53
C VAL A 477 7.63 -2.11 0.41
N THR A 478 8.91 -1.86 0.14
CA THR A 478 9.43 -0.49 -0.03
C THR A 478 9.31 0.00 -1.48
N GLY A 479 9.45 -0.92 -2.45
CA GLY A 479 9.47 -0.60 -3.87
C GLY A 479 8.17 0.06 -4.36
N LEU A 480 7.01 -0.36 -3.86
CA LEU A 480 5.74 0.21 -4.30
C LEU A 480 5.54 1.68 -3.84
N PRO A 481 5.66 2.05 -2.55
CA PRO A 481 5.62 3.44 -2.12
C PRO A 481 6.70 4.29 -2.80
N TYR A 482 7.90 3.74 -3.00
CA TYR A 482 8.96 4.42 -3.74
C TYR A 482 8.54 4.73 -5.18
N ALA A 483 8.00 3.75 -5.92
CA ALA A 483 7.48 3.95 -7.26
C ALA A 483 6.37 5.01 -7.29
N MET A 484 5.46 4.97 -6.32
CA MET A 484 4.35 5.92 -6.23
C MET A 484 4.83 7.35 -6.01
N MET A 485 5.82 7.57 -5.14
CA MET A 485 6.39 8.89 -4.89
C MET A 485 7.32 9.35 -6.04
N LYS A 486 8.03 8.42 -6.68
CA LYS A 486 8.88 8.71 -7.84
C LYS A 486 8.05 9.21 -9.02
N ASP A 487 7.02 8.46 -9.41
CA ASP A 487 6.24 8.69 -10.64
C ASP A 487 4.90 9.40 -10.41
N SER A 488 4.68 9.90 -9.18
CA SER A 488 3.46 10.63 -8.78
C SER A 488 2.19 9.84 -9.06
N LEU A 489 2.17 8.57 -8.64
CA LEU A 489 1.04 7.67 -8.86
C LEU A 489 -0.08 7.91 -7.84
N LYS A 490 -1.32 7.67 -8.28
CA LYS A 490 -2.52 7.80 -7.45
C LYS A 490 -2.74 6.56 -6.59
N TYR A 491 -2.55 5.38 -7.17
CA TYR A 491 -2.88 4.11 -6.55
C TYR A 491 -1.69 3.14 -6.55
N GLY A 492 -1.65 2.29 -5.54
CA GLY A 492 -0.75 1.15 -5.45
C GLY A 492 -1.49 -0.07 -4.97
N LEU A 493 -1.15 -1.24 -5.50
CA LEU A 493 -1.73 -2.51 -5.11
C LEU A 493 -0.63 -3.48 -4.68
N TYR A 494 -0.70 -3.97 -3.45
CA TYR A 494 -0.01 -5.21 -3.09
C TYR A 494 -0.98 -6.37 -3.22
N ILE A 495 -0.52 -7.44 -3.87
CA ILE A 495 -1.31 -8.66 -4.06
C ILE A 495 -0.40 -9.87 -3.85
N THR A 496 -0.87 -10.85 -3.09
CA THR A 496 -0.06 -12.03 -2.74
C THR A 496 -0.91 -13.29 -2.65
N GLY A 497 -0.25 -14.44 -2.71
CA GLY A 497 -0.88 -15.75 -2.57
C GLY A 497 -2.02 -15.95 -3.57
N ASN A 498 -3.07 -16.65 -3.14
CA ASN A 498 -4.25 -16.96 -3.94
C ASN A 498 -5.23 -15.78 -4.10
N THR A 499 -4.86 -14.56 -3.70
CA THR A 499 -5.71 -13.37 -3.92
C THR A 499 -5.94 -13.17 -5.41
N PHE A 500 -7.19 -13.01 -5.78
CA PHE A 500 -7.64 -12.75 -7.15
C PHE A 500 -8.49 -11.49 -7.15
N ALA A 501 -8.07 -10.50 -7.94
CA ALA A 501 -8.70 -9.19 -7.96
C ALA A 501 -8.95 -8.73 -9.39
N GLU A 502 -9.89 -7.79 -9.53
CA GLU A 502 -10.17 -7.14 -10.79
C GLU A 502 -10.08 -5.61 -10.68
N TYR A 503 -9.57 -4.99 -11.73
CA TYR A 503 -10.04 -3.71 -12.20
C TYR A 503 -11.23 -3.94 -13.13
N GLY A 504 -12.33 -3.25 -12.86
CA GLY A 504 -13.53 -3.29 -13.68
C GLY A 504 -14.25 -1.96 -13.69
N TYR A 505 -15.41 -1.94 -14.33
CA TYR A 505 -16.28 -0.79 -14.38
C TYR A 505 -17.74 -1.21 -14.26
N GLY A 506 -18.55 -0.39 -13.60
CA GLY A 506 -19.98 -0.62 -13.41
C GLY A 506 -20.83 0.05 -14.48
N SER A 507 -22.11 -0.34 -14.56
CA SER A 507 -23.13 0.31 -15.38
C SER A 507 -23.38 1.78 -14.99
N ASN A 508 -22.93 2.18 -13.81
CA ASN A 508 -22.99 3.55 -13.29
C ASN A 508 -21.82 4.45 -13.77
N GLY A 509 -21.00 3.99 -14.72
CA GLY A 509 -19.86 4.74 -15.26
C GLY A 509 -18.65 4.82 -14.33
N LYS A 510 -18.67 4.14 -13.17
CA LYS A 510 -17.55 4.13 -12.21
C LYS A 510 -16.62 2.97 -12.46
N ALA A 511 -15.32 3.23 -12.47
CA ALA A 511 -14.28 2.22 -12.40
C ALA A 511 -13.98 1.85 -10.96
N TYR A 512 -13.57 0.60 -10.74
CA TYR A 512 -13.29 0.08 -9.42
C TYR A 512 -12.16 -0.95 -9.41
N PHE A 513 -11.49 -1.09 -8.26
CA PHE A 513 -10.81 -2.34 -7.91
C PHE A 513 -11.66 -3.14 -6.95
N LYS A 514 -11.71 -4.46 -7.13
CA LYS A 514 -12.45 -5.39 -6.28
C LYS A 514 -11.59 -6.61 -5.99
N ASN A 515 -11.54 -7.01 -4.72
CA ASN A 515 -11.03 -8.32 -4.36
C ASN A 515 -12.14 -9.35 -4.58
N LEU A 516 -11.92 -10.30 -5.49
CA LEU A 516 -12.92 -11.28 -5.88
C LEU A 516 -12.89 -12.52 -5.01
N SER A 517 -11.71 -12.95 -4.58
CA SER A 517 -11.51 -14.13 -3.72
C SER A 517 -10.08 -14.21 -3.22
N GLY A 518 -9.85 -15.00 -2.17
CA GLY A 518 -8.51 -15.37 -1.71
C GLY A 518 -8.40 -15.32 -0.19
N SER A 519 -7.31 -15.90 0.32
CA SER A 519 -7.03 -15.99 1.75
C SER A 519 -6.33 -14.74 2.30
N PHE A 520 -5.79 -13.89 1.42
CA PHE A 520 -5.13 -12.63 1.77
C PHE A 520 -5.96 -11.43 1.30
N PRO A 521 -5.85 -10.28 1.99
CA PRO A 521 -6.49 -9.07 1.52
C PRO A 521 -5.74 -8.50 0.32
N LEU A 522 -6.48 -7.87 -0.59
CA LEU A 522 -5.90 -6.93 -1.54
C LEU A 522 -5.56 -5.65 -0.75
N ILE A 523 -4.28 -5.29 -0.69
CA ILE A 523 -3.84 -4.09 0.04
C ILE A 523 -3.78 -2.92 -0.94
N PHE A 524 -4.63 -1.93 -0.69
CA PHE A 524 -4.80 -0.76 -1.55
C PHE A 524 -4.15 0.47 -0.93
N LEU A 525 -3.27 1.12 -1.68
CA LEU A 525 -2.67 2.42 -1.35
C LEU A 525 -3.30 3.52 -2.18
N LYS A 526 -3.62 4.64 -1.54
CA LYS A 526 -4.12 5.84 -2.18
C LYS A 526 -3.29 7.06 -1.80
N ASN A 527 -2.76 7.73 -2.81
CA ASN A 527 -2.13 9.04 -2.70
C ASN A 527 -3.16 10.13 -3.02
N THR A 528 -3.41 11.06 -2.11
CA THR A 528 -4.30 12.22 -2.35
C THR A 528 -3.53 13.49 -2.68
N GLY A 529 -2.21 13.43 -2.76
CA GLY A 529 -1.34 14.58 -2.67
C GLY A 529 -0.66 14.59 -1.30
N THR A 530 0.66 14.73 -1.28
CA THR A 530 1.47 14.65 -0.04
C THR A 530 2.81 15.34 -0.23
N LYS A 531 3.45 15.85 0.83
CA LYS A 531 4.90 16.07 0.77
C LYS A 531 5.63 14.75 0.96
N SER A 532 6.78 14.65 0.31
CA SER A 532 7.57 13.43 0.23
C SER A 532 9.08 13.77 0.26
N GLY A 533 9.87 12.73 0.46
CA GLY A 533 11.32 12.69 0.37
C GLY A 533 11.75 11.26 0.08
N MET A 534 12.98 11.06 -0.35
CA MET A 534 13.59 9.73 -0.45
C MET A 534 14.68 9.63 0.60
N VAL A 535 14.88 8.43 1.13
CA VAL A 535 16.07 8.13 1.92
C VAL A 535 17.31 8.49 1.09
N ASN A 536 18.29 9.14 1.73
CA ASN A 536 19.52 9.61 1.12
C ASN A 536 20.79 9.01 1.75
N GLN A 537 20.63 8.02 2.63
CA GLN A 537 21.72 7.30 3.28
C GLN A 537 21.36 5.82 3.45
N GLY A 538 22.37 4.95 3.43
CA GLY A 538 22.18 3.53 3.70
C GLY A 538 23.24 3.00 4.67
N PRO A 539 23.07 1.77 5.17
CA PRO A 539 24.02 1.17 6.09
C PRO A 539 25.39 0.89 5.46
N TYR A 540 25.44 0.76 4.12
CA TYR A 540 26.65 0.39 3.36
C TYR A 540 26.92 1.33 2.16
N ALA A 541 26.70 2.64 2.33
CA ALA A 541 26.99 3.73 1.40
C ALA A 541 25.95 4.08 0.31
N THR A 542 25.12 3.16 -0.18
CA THR A 542 24.02 3.50 -1.13
C THR A 542 22.70 3.74 -0.41
N SER A 543 21.90 4.70 -0.88
CA SER A 543 20.58 4.96 -0.31
C SER A 543 19.62 3.81 -0.61
N ARG A 544 18.83 3.40 0.39
CA ARG A 544 17.79 2.39 0.21
C ARG A 544 16.67 2.92 -0.68
N ASN A 545 15.95 2.04 -1.40
CA ASN A 545 14.74 2.42 -2.14
C ASN A 545 13.53 2.61 -1.22
N ILE A 546 13.64 3.54 -0.26
CA ILE A 546 12.61 3.87 0.72
C ILE A 546 12.17 5.32 0.53
N ALA A 547 10.85 5.54 0.55
CA ALA A 547 10.24 6.87 0.42
C ALA A 547 9.61 7.30 1.74
N GLY A 548 9.83 8.56 2.10
CA GLY A 548 9.05 9.27 3.11
C GLY A 548 7.86 9.99 2.48
N PHE A 549 6.75 10.07 3.22
CA PHE A 549 5.56 10.81 2.82
C PHE A 549 4.77 11.25 4.04
N GLU A 550 4.22 12.48 3.99
CA GLU A 550 3.39 13.02 5.06
C GLU A 550 2.09 12.22 5.22
N GLN A 551 1.52 11.78 4.09
CA GLN A 551 0.28 11.04 4.12
C GLN A 551 0.00 10.21 2.86
N MET A 552 -0.36 8.96 3.08
CA MET A 552 -1.09 8.11 2.14
C MET A 552 -2.22 7.40 2.90
N TYR A 553 -3.08 6.69 2.19
CA TYR A 553 -4.13 5.88 2.80
C TYR A 553 -4.01 4.42 2.40
N LEU A 554 -3.96 3.55 3.41
CA LEU A 554 -4.04 2.10 3.27
C LEU A 554 -5.49 1.64 3.44
N ARG A 555 -5.86 0.60 2.70
CA ARG A 555 -7.10 -0.15 2.94
C ARG A 555 -6.85 -1.63 2.66
N PHE A 556 -7.31 -2.49 3.56
CA PHE A 556 -7.22 -3.94 3.42
C PHE A 556 -8.59 -4.45 2.97
N LEU A 557 -8.67 -4.89 1.71
CA LEU A 557 -9.90 -5.31 1.07
C LEU A 557 -10.02 -6.83 1.16
N GLY A 558 -11.01 -7.31 1.91
CA GLY A 558 -11.38 -8.74 1.90
C GLY A 558 -12.22 -9.10 0.69
N GLU A 559 -12.68 -10.34 0.63
CA GLU A 559 -13.55 -10.81 -0.44
C GLU A 559 -14.78 -9.89 -0.64
N ALA A 560 -15.10 -9.64 -1.90
CA ALA A 560 -16.14 -8.74 -2.39
C ALA A 560 -15.96 -7.23 -2.10
N ASP A 561 -15.00 -6.84 -1.26
CA ASP A 561 -14.74 -5.43 -0.99
C ASP A 561 -14.26 -4.71 -2.26
N THR A 562 -14.74 -3.46 -2.42
CA THR A 562 -14.50 -2.65 -3.60
C THR A 562 -14.00 -1.24 -3.22
N VAL A 563 -13.16 -0.66 -4.07
CA VAL A 563 -12.75 0.76 -4.06
C VAL A 563 -13.04 1.38 -5.42
N VAL A 564 -13.71 2.55 -5.42
CA VAL A 564 -13.91 3.33 -6.66
C VAL A 564 -12.61 4.05 -7.01
N VAL A 565 -12.18 3.94 -8.27
CA VAL A 565 -10.93 4.53 -8.77
C VAL A 565 -11.10 5.43 -9.99
N GLY A 566 -12.31 5.55 -10.53
CA GLY A 566 -12.65 6.53 -11.55
C GLY A 566 -14.16 6.72 -11.65
N ASN A 567 -14.58 7.91 -12.08
CA ASN A 567 -16.00 8.27 -12.17
C ASN A 567 -16.48 8.47 -13.61
N ASN A 568 -15.56 8.47 -14.58
CA ASN A 568 -15.83 8.87 -15.96
C ASN A 568 -15.37 7.79 -16.94
N VAL A 569 -15.67 6.52 -16.65
CA VAL A 569 -15.45 5.46 -17.64
C VAL A 569 -16.38 5.77 -18.82
N PRO A 570 -15.85 5.93 -20.06
CA PRO A 570 -16.67 6.27 -21.20
C PRO A 570 -17.84 5.29 -21.33
N VAL A 571 -19.06 5.80 -21.20
CA VAL A 571 -20.25 5.03 -21.53
C VAL A 571 -20.17 4.84 -23.04
N SER A 572 -19.87 3.62 -23.48
CA SER A 572 -19.93 3.34 -24.90
C SER A 572 -21.39 3.51 -25.33
N VAL A 573 -21.65 4.51 -26.17
CA VAL A 573 -22.68 4.31 -27.19
C VAL A 573 -22.05 3.29 -28.13
N PRO A 574 -22.56 2.05 -28.21
CA PRO A 574 -21.99 1.07 -29.11
C PRO A 574 -22.04 1.63 -30.53
N ILE A 575 -20.87 1.95 -31.10
CA ILE A 575 -20.74 2.10 -32.55
C ILE A 575 -20.77 0.67 -33.09
N LYS A 576 -21.99 0.19 -33.36
CA LYS A 576 -22.21 -0.98 -34.19
C LYS A 576 -23.06 -0.55 -35.39
N THR A 577 -22.40 -0.44 -36.53
CA THR A 577 -23.04 -0.56 -37.84
C THR A 577 -23.42 -2.01 -38.07
N THR A 578 -24.71 -2.25 -38.32
CA THR A 578 -25.28 -3.06 -39.40
C THR A 578 -26.79 -3.06 -39.22
N GLY A 579 -27.54 -2.50 -40.18
CA GLY A 579 -29.01 -2.60 -40.22
C GLY A 579 -29.73 -1.38 -40.81
N ILE A 580 -29.26 -0.17 -40.51
CA ILE A 580 -29.91 1.07 -40.97
C ILE A 580 -28.96 1.93 -41.83
N ASP A 581 -29.44 2.27 -43.02
CA ASP A 581 -28.75 3.09 -44.02
C ASP A 581 -29.16 4.55 -43.79
N VAL A 582 -28.31 5.28 -43.07
CA VAL A 582 -28.56 6.68 -42.68
C VAL A 582 -27.37 7.54 -43.08
N LYS A 583 -27.64 8.63 -43.79
CA LYS A 583 -26.68 9.66 -44.19
C LYS A 583 -26.83 10.88 -43.31
N ILE A 584 -25.72 11.40 -42.81
CA ILE A 584 -25.68 12.63 -42.00
C ILE A 584 -24.71 13.60 -42.65
N PHE A 585 -25.20 14.77 -43.07
CA PHE A 585 -24.43 15.72 -43.87
C PHE A 585 -25.02 17.15 -43.78
N PRO A 586 -24.22 18.21 -44.02
CA PRO A 586 -22.76 18.17 -44.17
C PRO A 586 -22.06 17.85 -42.84
N ASN A 587 -20.82 17.37 -42.92
CA ASN A 587 -19.96 17.17 -41.75
C ASN A 587 -18.50 17.44 -42.17
N PRO A 588 -17.88 18.55 -41.74
CA PRO A 588 -18.36 19.52 -40.75
C PRO A 588 -19.61 20.32 -41.20
N ALA A 589 -20.42 20.74 -40.24
CA ALA A 589 -21.64 21.53 -40.44
C ALA A 589 -21.50 22.93 -39.84
N SER A 590 -22.09 23.94 -40.48
CA SER A 590 -21.98 25.34 -40.04
C SER A 590 -23.30 26.12 -39.92
N GLU A 591 -24.36 25.63 -40.56
CA GLU A 591 -25.70 26.27 -40.52
C GLU A 591 -26.75 25.23 -40.14
N PHE A 592 -26.77 24.09 -40.85
CA PHE A 592 -27.67 22.98 -40.58
C PHE A 592 -26.98 21.62 -40.70
N ILE A 593 -27.59 20.59 -40.13
CA ILE A 593 -27.29 19.17 -40.36
C ILE A 593 -28.54 18.46 -40.88
N ASN A 594 -28.43 17.78 -42.01
CA ASN A 594 -29.44 16.85 -42.49
C ASN A 594 -29.13 15.43 -42.02
N ILE A 595 -30.19 14.74 -41.58
CA ILE A 595 -30.18 13.32 -41.26
C ILE A 595 -31.20 12.67 -42.21
N GLN A 596 -30.76 11.75 -43.05
CA GLN A 596 -31.57 11.11 -44.09
C GLN A 596 -31.47 9.59 -43.96
N GLY A 597 -32.59 8.90 -43.84
CA GLY A 597 -32.70 7.45 -43.83
C GLY A 597 -33.52 6.91 -45.01
N LYS A 598 -33.93 5.64 -44.92
CA LYS A 598 -34.99 5.08 -45.79
C LYS A 598 -36.36 5.53 -45.30
N GLU A 599 -37.44 5.22 -46.02
CA GLU A 599 -38.79 5.62 -45.61
C GLU A 599 -39.31 4.72 -44.46
N ARG A 600 -38.96 5.06 -43.22
CA ARG A 600 -39.28 4.33 -41.97
C ARG A 600 -39.31 5.28 -40.79
N LEU A 601 -40.07 4.96 -39.75
CA LEU A 601 -40.07 5.78 -38.54
C LEU A 601 -38.77 5.60 -37.74
N TYR A 602 -37.98 6.67 -37.62
CA TYR A 602 -36.79 6.77 -36.79
C TYR A 602 -36.99 7.76 -35.65
N ASN A 603 -36.16 7.64 -34.62
CA ASN A 603 -35.91 8.69 -33.63
C ASN A 603 -34.42 9.03 -33.63
N PHE A 604 -34.04 10.30 -33.79
CA PHE A 604 -32.67 10.72 -33.59
C PHE A 604 -32.48 11.46 -32.27
N GLN A 605 -31.25 11.38 -31.75
CA GLN A 605 -30.75 12.04 -30.57
C GLN A 605 -29.42 12.71 -30.92
N MET A 606 -29.23 13.96 -30.51
CA MET A 606 -27.95 14.66 -30.57
C MET A 606 -27.42 14.84 -29.15
N ILE A 607 -26.16 14.46 -28.93
CA ILE A 607 -25.52 14.39 -27.62
C ILE A 607 -24.19 15.17 -27.68
N ASP A 608 -23.92 16.03 -26.72
CA ASP A 608 -22.63 16.74 -26.64
C ASP A 608 -21.50 15.83 -26.10
N LEU A 609 -20.24 16.29 -26.16
CA LEU A 609 -19.08 15.51 -25.69
C LEU A 609 -19.09 15.23 -24.17
N THR A 610 -19.93 15.91 -23.39
CA THR A 610 -20.10 15.63 -21.96
C THR A 610 -21.14 14.53 -21.70
N GLY A 611 -21.80 14.03 -22.74
CA GLY A 611 -22.82 12.99 -22.66
C GLY A 611 -24.24 13.54 -22.43
N ARG A 612 -24.44 14.85 -22.45
CA ARG A 612 -25.76 15.47 -22.28
C ARG A 612 -26.55 15.43 -23.59
N LEU A 613 -27.79 14.95 -23.52
CA LEU A 613 -28.74 15.00 -24.64
C LEU A 613 -29.15 16.46 -24.89
N VAL A 614 -28.88 16.96 -26.09
CA VAL A 614 -29.17 18.35 -26.48
C VAL A 614 -30.35 18.48 -27.43
N LEU A 615 -30.68 17.43 -28.19
CA LEU A 615 -31.86 17.41 -29.06
C LEU A 615 -32.34 15.97 -29.27
N SER A 616 -33.65 15.75 -29.36
CA SER A 616 -34.22 14.47 -29.78
C SER A 616 -35.55 14.69 -30.48
N ARG A 617 -35.78 14.05 -31.63
CA ARG A 617 -37.09 14.03 -32.30
C ARG A 617 -37.24 12.87 -33.30
N PRO A 618 -38.49 12.45 -33.58
CA PRO A 618 -38.76 11.46 -34.61
C PRO A 618 -38.65 12.04 -36.03
N PHE A 619 -38.40 11.17 -37.02
CA PHE A 619 -38.47 11.49 -38.45
C PHE A 619 -38.73 10.24 -39.30
N THR A 620 -39.25 10.39 -40.53
CA THR A 620 -39.60 9.23 -41.39
C THR A 620 -38.66 9.02 -42.58
N TYR A 621 -38.16 10.09 -43.19
CA TYR A 621 -37.26 9.98 -44.35
C TYR A 621 -36.06 10.89 -44.18
N ASN A 622 -36.30 12.16 -43.87
CA ASN A 622 -35.26 13.12 -43.55
C ASN A 622 -35.66 14.01 -42.39
N THR A 623 -34.67 14.71 -41.83
CA THR A 623 -34.89 15.79 -40.87
C THR A 623 -33.69 16.72 -40.88
N THR A 624 -33.93 18.03 -40.67
CA THR A 624 -32.91 19.08 -40.75
C THR A 624 -32.78 19.82 -39.42
N VAL A 625 -31.60 19.79 -38.82
CA VAL A 625 -31.30 20.44 -37.54
C VAL A 625 -30.59 21.75 -37.80
N GLU A 626 -31.24 22.88 -37.47
CA GLU A 626 -30.62 24.20 -37.46
C GLU A 626 -29.63 24.32 -36.29
N LEU A 627 -28.45 24.87 -36.55
CA LEU A 627 -27.32 24.86 -35.61
C LEU A 627 -27.11 26.18 -34.87
N ASP A 628 -27.97 27.18 -35.08
CA ASP A 628 -27.85 28.53 -34.50
C ASP A 628 -27.65 28.59 -32.98
N ASN A 629 -28.16 27.59 -32.26
CA ASN A 629 -28.13 27.50 -30.80
C ASN A 629 -27.11 26.48 -30.26
N PHE A 630 -26.25 25.93 -31.11
CA PHE A 630 -25.23 24.95 -30.74
C PHE A 630 -23.85 25.60 -30.67
N THR A 631 -23.01 25.16 -29.73
CA THR A 631 -21.63 25.66 -29.59
C THR A 631 -20.69 24.94 -30.56
N ASN A 632 -19.60 25.59 -30.96
CA ASN A 632 -18.57 24.95 -31.77
C ASN A 632 -17.98 23.74 -31.03
N GLY A 633 -17.86 22.62 -31.73
CA GLY A 633 -17.37 21.37 -31.14
C GLY A 633 -17.91 20.12 -31.80
N TYR A 634 -17.63 18.98 -31.19
CA TYR A 634 -18.13 17.70 -31.66
C TYR A 634 -19.42 17.30 -30.95
N TYR A 635 -20.31 16.65 -31.69
CA TYR A 635 -21.54 16.07 -31.19
C TYR A 635 -21.66 14.63 -31.71
N LEU A 636 -22.39 13.80 -30.97
CA LEU A 636 -22.81 12.48 -31.43
C LEU A 636 -24.26 12.54 -31.85
N ILE A 637 -24.57 12.10 -33.06
CA ILE A 637 -25.94 11.89 -33.51
C ILE A 637 -26.21 10.39 -33.50
N LYS A 638 -27.16 9.95 -32.69
CA LYS A 638 -27.67 8.58 -32.66
C LYS A 638 -29.04 8.53 -33.31
N VAL A 639 -29.22 7.72 -34.34
CA VAL A 639 -30.47 7.44 -35.02
C VAL A 639 -30.91 6.03 -34.67
N THR A 640 -32.16 5.84 -34.25
CA THR A 640 -32.74 4.54 -33.89
C THR A 640 -33.97 4.27 -34.74
N ASP A 641 -34.03 3.15 -35.43
CA ASP A 641 -35.25 2.66 -36.10
C ASP A 641 -36.25 2.23 -35.03
N VAL A 642 -37.47 2.78 -35.06
CA VAL A 642 -38.47 2.54 -34.02
C VAL A 642 -38.98 1.10 -34.05
N GLN A 643 -38.99 0.46 -35.22
CA GLN A 643 -39.49 -0.89 -35.41
C GLN A 643 -38.40 -1.93 -35.13
N SER A 644 -37.22 -1.82 -35.76
CA SER A 644 -36.14 -2.81 -35.58
C SER A 644 -35.35 -2.62 -34.28
N ARG A 645 -35.45 -1.43 -33.65
CA ARG A 645 -34.65 -1.00 -32.50
C ARG A 645 -33.14 -0.93 -32.79
N GLU A 646 -32.72 -1.09 -34.04
CA GLU A 646 -31.33 -0.91 -34.45
C GLU A 646 -30.96 0.57 -34.44
N SER A 647 -29.69 0.86 -34.16
CA SER A 647 -29.21 2.24 -34.07
C SER A 647 -27.89 2.48 -34.80
N TYR A 648 -27.77 3.66 -35.39
CA TYR A 648 -26.60 4.19 -36.08
C TYR A 648 -26.14 5.42 -35.35
N THR A 649 -24.85 5.51 -35.03
CA THR A 649 -24.29 6.67 -34.34
C THR A 649 -23.15 7.25 -35.17
N ALA A 650 -23.20 8.55 -35.44
CA ALA A 650 -22.14 9.27 -36.13
C ALA A 650 -21.63 10.43 -35.28
N LYS A 651 -20.34 10.74 -35.44
CA LYS A 651 -19.72 11.95 -34.88
C LYS A 651 -19.83 13.08 -35.89
N VAL A 652 -20.37 14.23 -35.48
CA VAL A 652 -20.50 15.43 -36.32
C VAL A 652 -19.72 16.58 -35.70
N CYS A 653 -19.02 17.34 -36.54
CA CYS A 653 -18.31 18.56 -36.16
C CYS A 653 -19.16 19.78 -36.50
N ILE A 654 -19.49 20.61 -35.50
CA ILE A 654 -20.20 21.87 -35.67
C ILE A 654 -19.18 23.03 -35.62
N ILE A 655 -19.24 23.87 -36.65
CA ILE A 655 -18.41 25.07 -36.83
C ILE A 655 -19.35 26.23 -37.20
N ASN A 656 -20.04 26.79 -36.22
CA ASN A 656 -20.82 28.01 -36.41
C ASN A 656 -19.88 29.17 -36.75
N LYS A 657 -20.25 29.92 -37.80
CA LYS A 657 -19.55 31.11 -38.28
C LYS A 657 -19.99 32.41 -37.59
N LYS A 658 -20.66 32.31 -36.43
CA LYS A 658 -21.08 33.49 -35.65
C LYS A 658 -19.94 34.06 -34.83
#